data_AF-A0A954RA29-F1
#
_entry.id   AF-A0A954RA29-F1
#
_cell.length_a   1.000
_cell.length_b   1.000
_cell.length_c   1.000
_cell.angle_alpha   90.00
_cell.angle_beta   90.00
_cell.angle_gamma   90.00
#
_symmetry.space_group_name_H-M   'P 1'
#
loop_
_entity.id
_entity.type
_entity.pdbx_description
1 polymer ?
#
loop_
_entity_poly.entity_id
_entity_poly.type
_entity_poly.pdbx_seq_one_letter_code
_entity_poly.pdbx_strand_id
1 'polypeptide(L)'
;MKLGFKKKSADDAGDAAAEQTAEETTAKAAEASEQPAEQAEEKLDKAALKAQKKAEREAEKARKAAEKAEKKLAGKAGKGEKVEKKPKQPKQPKKVNTAGSAPKGGPQQIMAEHGEKMALALVIAVFGFLIYSGYQVKGLEKNDTPTTLEQLVDAARTHANEDMSTDVMADRPAETNYRAWVDESRRPTDPTLYSLQQPWAPLPPSRKIRRADPELLAPVKIEVTSVFASLATKRQGSEVDAIAELPPAPPRKVEAPEAPRPRPRPRTRRPRGGESGEYMPYDASEAMGGSPDSGEGSPYMPYPGSGDGNLLGSVEMGGMPGMMGAGRTLLEKYTRGFYKSGGGGAMGGYGGGAAMPGGEGSYNPYGGGGSADGASAGSPIVPRTLPFNAVKVLYPLEKLAQIFEQTLQDALGHNQLADQPRIIYFEAQRVDVTADPDRQPDEAEWKTVTNTSHQYSLQQKFWAGSATDIIDPKYYDPTITMPVPPVLMTKLEPIALHSETEKMRRGPVSPQGDQEKTGDETGEQQPLDLTDPGAMPGPGVGPGQMTPGQFNPGAMVPGQMTPGQPGMPGYPGAPGAGYPGAPGAGYPGAPGAGMMPGGEGSYAPQSAEGSYGMMPGAGMMPGGEGSGMYGGYGMGQPMGFPEYKLVRFYDFGIVPGRVYRYRVRLWIEDPNRPQNPAVAPPAQMLEDAVALRVRQVEAEDATKENYRTYWRTTDWCEASDAAGVEVPSDLFVGSVTQPTMASVNVAGKSEVEIPRRADEEAEGDLVALLWGGRYGQLATNPRADTYPAMIPGEHKVRRGTVLNFTTNAEIVHPMTHEIKQLENYDFKMDAVVVDLRGGEVLPNEEKKDKPLTAPGEFAVIDADGNFIVRNELDTIEGFRMRTFADETEAAMAAAQPSMGYPGGAPGMAPGEGQIPGMEGSYDAMMGTGGLPGDGPTRRPRRPRNQGP
;
A
#
# COMPACT_ATOMS: atom_id res chain seq x y z
N MET A 1 44.97 63.87 -1.00
CA MET A 1 44.73 65.31 -1.26
C MET A 1 44.60 66.03 0.07
N LYS A 2 45.28 67.17 0.21
CA LYS A 2 45.31 68.06 1.39
C LYS A 2 44.02 68.88 1.53
N LEU A 3 43.87 69.50 2.72
CA LEU A 3 43.06 70.66 3.14
C LEU A 3 41.80 70.29 3.95
N GLY A 4 41.47 70.88 5.11
CA GLY A 4 42.09 71.94 5.91
C GLY A 4 41.10 72.46 6.98
N PHE A 5 41.57 72.58 8.24
CA PHE A 5 41.29 73.59 9.29
C PHE A 5 39.95 74.39 9.29
N LYS A 6 39.21 74.49 10.43
CA LYS A 6 39.39 75.44 11.57
C LYS A 6 38.13 75.58 12.51
N LYS A 7 38.40 75.41 13.83
CA LYS A 7 38.10 76.27 15.02
C LYS A 7 36.69 76.50 15.66
N LYS A 8 36.75 76.48 17.02
CA LYS A 8 35.96 77.14 18.11
C LYS A 8 34.71 76.40 18.61
N SER A 9 34.35 76.37 19.90
CA SER A 9 34.86 76.85 21.21
C SER A 9 33.95 76.23 22.29
N ALA A 10 34.48 75.58 23.32
CA ALA A 10 34.49 76.05 24.73
C ALA A 10 33.12 76.54 25.26
N ASP A 11 32.33 75.62 25.84
CA ASP A 11 31.27 75.83 26.84
C ASP A 11 30.95 74.48 27.53
N ASP A 12 31.92 73.84 28.18
CA ASP A 12 31.72 72.58 28.92
C ASP A 12 32.51 72.61 30.24
N ALA A 13 31.93 73.24 31.26
CA ALA A 13 32.35 73.12 32.65
C ALA A 13 31.22 73.59 33.58
N GLY A 14 30.11 72.85 33.60
CA GLY A 14 28.95 73.16 34.44
C GLY A 14 28.10 71.97 34.89
N ASP A 15 27.96 70.92 34.08
CA ASP A 15 26.92 69.90 34.33
C ASP A 15 27.40 68.58 34.98
N ALA A 16 28.70 68.38 35.18
CA ALA A 16 29.22 67.09 35.67
C ALA A 16 29.01 66.81 37.17
N ALA A 17 28.56 67.80 37.97
CA ALA A 17 28.43 67.65 39.43
C ALA A 17 26.99 67.37 39.91
N ALA A 18 25.97 67.58 39.07
CA ALA A 18 24.57 67.32 39.44
C ALA A 18 24.12 65.89 39.07
N GLU A 19 24.76 65.28 38.07
CA GLU A 19 24.37 63.96 37.54
C GLU A 19 24.85 62.80 38.45
N GLN A 20 26.01 62.94 39.10
CA GLN A 20 26.52 61.90 40.01
C GLN A 20 25.71 61.75 41.31
N THR A 21 25.09 62.82 41.81
CA THR A 21 24.25 62.76 43.01
C THR A 21 22.86 62.18 42.74
N ALA A 22 22.37 62.24 41.49
CA ALA A 22 21.07 61.66 41.12
C ALA A 22 21.17 60.14 40.94
N GLU A 23 22.23 59.64 40.30
CA GLU A 23 22.43 58.20 40.07
C GLU A 23 22.61 57.40 41.37
N GLU A 24 23.31 57.94 42.37
CA GLU A 24 23.55 57.25 43.64
C GLU A 24 22.26 57.13 44.49
N THR A 25 21.33 58.08 44.38
CA THR A 25 20.02 57.99 45.06
C THR A 25 19.04 57.03 44.38
N THR A 26 19.11 56.86 43.06
CA THR A 26 18.27 55.88 42.34
C THR A 26 18.77 54.44 42.51
N ALA A 27 20.08 54.21 42.59
CA ALA A 27 20.63 52.87 42.83
C ALA A 27 20.23 52.32 44.21
N LYS A 28 20.23 53.17 45.24
CA LYS A 28 19.86 52.77 46.61
C LYS A 28 18.36 52.54 46.81
N ALA A 29 17.51 53.12 45.95
CA ALA A 29 16.06 52.90 45.97
C ALA A 29 15.66 51.60 45.23
N ALA A 30 16.41 51.18 44.22
CA ALA A 30 16.18 49.92 43.51
C ALA A 30 16.52 48.70 44.37
N GLU A 31 17.65 48.73 45.09
CA GLU A 31 18.14 47.62 45.93
C GLU A 31 17.23 47.35 47.16
N ALA A 32 16.49 48.37 47.63
CA ALA A 32 15.52 48.23 48.72
C ALA A 32 14.19 47.59 48.28
N SER A 33 13.95 47.43 46.97
CA SER A 33 12.71 46.86 46.42
C SER A 33 12.81 45.39 45.99
N GLU A 34 14.02 44.85 45.80
CA GLU A 34 14.24 43.47 45.33
C GLU A 34 14.25 42.42 46.46
N GLN A 35 14.69 42.78 47.66
CA GLN A 35 14.75 41.86 48.80
C GLN A 35 13.41 41.20 49.21
N PRO A 36 12.24 41.88 49.18
CA PRO A 36 10.97 41.21 49.47
C PRO A 36 10.47 40.28 48.35
N ALA A 37 10.93 40.46 47.11
CA ALA A 37 10.54 39.61 45.97
C ALA A 37 11.26 38.25 46.00
N GLU A 38 12.56 38.23 46.28
CA GLU A 38 13.36 37.00 46.38
C GLU A 38 12.87 36.11 47.54
N GLN A 39 12.46 36.70 48.66
CA GLN A 39 11.85 35.97 49.78
C GLN A 39 10.45 35.42 49.48
N ALA A 40 9.75 36.00 48.50
CA ALA A 40 8.44 35.51 48.06
C ALA A 40 8.60 34.31 47.10
N GLU A 41 9.59 34.35 46.20
CA GLU A 41 9.93 33.23 45.32
C GLU A 41 10.44 32.02 46.12
N GLU A 42 11.34 32.21 47.10
CA GLU A 42 11.84 31.11 47.93
C GLU A 42 10.71 30.42 48.73
N LYS A 43 9.67 31.18 49.12
CA LYS A 43 8.48 30.63 49.79
C LYS A 43 7.59 29.85 48.84
N LEU A 44 7.43 30.30 47.60
CA LEU A 44 6.69 29.60 46.55
C LEU A 44 7.37 28.28 46.18
N ASP A 45 8.69 28.28 46.02
CA ASP A 45 9.46 27.07 45.71
C ASP A 45 9.41 26.04 46.84
N LYS A 46 9.53 26.48 48.09
CA LYS A 46 9.35 25.60 49.26
C LYS A 46 7.93 25.03 49.35
N ALA A 47 6.91 25.81 48.95
CA ALA A 47 5.53 25.33 48.91
C ALA A 47 5.30 24.31 47.78
N ALA A 48 5.85 24.56 46.59
CA ALA A 48 5.80 23.64 45.44
C ALA A 48 6.50 22.31 45.75
N LEU A 49 7.71 22.35 46.32
CA LEU A 49 8.44 21.15 46.73
C LEU A 49 7.69 20.33 47.78
N LYS A 50 6.99 21.00 48.71
CA LYS A 50 6.18 20.34 49.73
C LYS A 50 4.92 19.69 49.12
N ALA A 51 4.32 20.31 48.12
CA ALA A 51 3.20 19.74 47.37
C ALA A 51 3.62 18.50 46.56
N GLN A 52 4.76 18.56 45.87
CA GLN A 52 5.31 17.44 45.10
C GLN A 52 5.62 16.23 46.00
N LYS A 53 6.29 16.45 47.13
CA LYS A 53 6.56 15.37 48.12
C LYS A 53 5.28 14.77 48.73
N LYS A 54 4.19 15.55 48.81
CA LYS A 54 2.89 15.05 49.26
C LYS A 54 2.25 14.17 48.19
N ALA A 55 2.29 14.58 46.92
CA ALA A 55 1.78 13.82 45.79
C ALA A 55 2.51 12.47 45.61
N GLU A 56 3.85 12.45 45.72
CA GLU A 56 4.63 11.19 45.67
C GLU A 56 4.23 10.21 46.78
N ARG A 57 4.01 10.70 48.01
CA ARG A 57 3.56 9.86 49.13
C ARG A 57 2.15 9.31 48.93
N GLU A 58 1.27 10.05 48.26
CA GLU A 58 -0.08 9.58 47.92
C GLU A 58 -0.04 8.55 46.79
N ALA A 59 0.79 8.75 45.77
CA ALA A 59 1.02 7.79 44.69
C ALA A 59 1.63 6.47 45.21
N GLU A 60 2.61 6.55 46.12
CA GLU A 60 3.22 5.35 46.73
C GLU A 60 2.20 4.58 47.58
N LYS A 61 1.33 5.28 48.31
CA LYS A 61 0.21 4.65 49.04
C LYS A 61 -0.77 3.96 48.11
N ALA A 62 -1.12 4.58 46.97
CA ALA A 62 -1.99 3.99 45.97
C ALA A 62 -1.37 2.72 45.35
N ARG A 63 -0.07 2.75 45.03
CA ARG A 63 0.65 1.59 44.49
C ARG A 63 0.69 0.42 45.48
N LYS A 64 0.96 0.68 46.77
CA LYS A 64 0.91 -0.34 47.83
C LYS A 64 -0.51 -0.89 48.05
N ALA A 65 -1.54 -0.07 47.87
CA ALA A 65 -2.94 -0.51 47.94
C ALA A 65 -3.31 -1.43 46.76
N ALA A 66 -2.86 -1.09 45.54
CA ALA A 66 -3.04 -1.91 44.34
C ALA A 66 -2.33 -3.27 44.47
N GLU A 67 -1.06 -3.28 44.91
CA GLU A 67 -0.31 -4.53 45.12
C GLU A 67 -0.98 -5.44 46.19
N LYS A 68 -1.56 -4.84 47.23
CA LYS A 68 -2.31 -5.58 48.26
C LYS A 68 -3.64 -6.13 47.71
N ALA A 69 -4.28 -5.43 46.77
CA ALA A 69 -5.49 -5.91 46.11
C ALA A 69 -5.18 -7.07 45.14
N GLU A 70 -4.07 -6.98 44.41
CA GLU A 70 -3.59 -8.03 43.50
C GLU A 70 -3.21 -9.31 44.26
N LYS A 71 -2.48 -9.19 45.37
CA LYS A 71 -2.17 -10.34 46.25
C LYS A 71 -3.42 -11.00 46.86
N LYS A 72 -4.50 -10.23 47.09
CA LYS A 72 -5.79 -10.78 47.55
C LYS A 72 -6.55 -11.51 46.43
N LEU A 73 -6.42 -11.07 45.19
CA LEU A 73 -7.01 -11.74 44.02
C LEU A 73 -6.27 -13.03 43.68
N ALA A 74 -4.93 -13.02 43.72
CA ALA A 74 -4.10 -14.20 43.49
C ALA A 74 -4.34 -15.32 44.51
N GLY A 75 -4.66 -14.98 45.77
CA GLY A 75 -4.96 -15.96 46.81
C GLY A 75 -6.30 -16.71 46.67
N LYS A 76 -7.21 -16.26 45.78
CA LYS A 76 -8.52 -16.91 45.55
C LYS A 76 -8.58 -17.82 44.32
N ALA A 77 -7.57 -17.82 43.45
CA ALA A 77 -7.57 -18.61 42.21
C ALA A 77 -7.04 -20.05 42.37
N GLY A 78 -6.58 -20.45 43.56
CA GLY A 78 -6.05 -21.79 43.82
C GLY A 78 -7.10 -22.81 44.25
N LYS A 79 -8.11 -23.10 43.42
CA LYS A 79 -8.90 -24.34 43.49
C LYS A 79 -9.84 -24.50 42.28
N GLY A 80 -9.41 -25.34 41.33
CA GLY A 80 -10.28 -25.97 40.33
C GLY A 80 -9.96 -25.62 38.89
N GLU A 81 -9.03 -26.36 38.27
CA GLU A 81 -8.83 -26.34 36.82
C GLU A 81 -9.00 -27.78 36.29
N LYS A 82 -10.12 -28.01 35.60
CA LYS A 82 -10.37 -29.19 34.76
C LYS A 82 -10.11 -28.77 33.31
N VAL A 83 -9.31 -29.60 32.64
CA VAL A 83 -8.83 -29.47 31.25
C VAL A 83 -9.99 -29.41 30.25
N GLU A 84 -10.05 -28.35 29.45
CA GLU A 84 -10.95 -28.23 28.28
C GLU A 84 -10.14 -28.04 26.98
N LYS A 85 -10.52 -28.79 25.95
CA LYS A 85 -9.81 -28.95 24.67
C LYS A 85 -10.11 -27.81 23.70
N LYS A 86 -9.08 -27.39 22.95
CA LYS A 86 -9.14 -26.38 21.86
C LYS A 86 -10.06 -26.79 20.69
N PRO A 87 -10.82 -25.86 20.07
CA PRO A 87 -11.52 -26.09 18.82
C PRO A 87 -10.60 -25.87 17.60
N LYS A 88 -10.75 -26.74 16.58
CA LYS A 88 -10.07 -26.68 15.26
C LYS A 88 -10.89 -25.83 14.27
N GLN A 89 -10.20 -25.06 13.44
CA GLN A 89 -10.76 -24.25 12.34
C GLN A 89 -11.30 -25.11 11.17
N PRO A 90 -12.32 -24.63 10.43
CA PRO A 90 -12.88 -25.34 9.27
C PRO A 90 -12.06 -25.15 7.99
N LYS A 91 -11.87 -26.23 7.23
CA LYS A 91 -11.21 -26.26 5.92
C LYS A 91 -12.24 -26.07 4.78
N GLN A 92 -11.87 -25.31 3.75
CA GLN A 92 -12.69 -25.08 2.56
C GLN A 92 -12.59 -26.25 1.53
N PRO A 93 -13.65 -26.48 0.72
CA PRO A 93 -13.68 -27.56 -0.27
C PRO A 93 -13.01 -27.22 -1.61
N LYS A 94 -12.29 -28.20 -2.18
CA LYS A 94 -11.71 -28.21 -3.53
C LYS A 94 -12.76 -28.50 -4.60
N LYS A 95 -12.69 -27.86 -5.78
CA LYS A 95 -13.36 -28.33 -7.02
C LYS A 95 -12.54 -28.15 -8.30
N VAL A 96 -12.19 -29.32 -8.85
CA VAL A 96 -12.26 -29.87 -10.23
C VAL A 96 -12.36 -28.92 -11.44
N ASN A 97 -11.47 -29.19 -12.41
CA ASN A 97 -11.29 -28.60 -13.73
C ASN A 97 -12.31 -29.07 -14.79
N THR A 98 -12.68 -28.19 -15.73
CA THR A 98 -13.04 -28.57 -17.11
C THR A 98 -12.72 -27.43 -18.10
N ALA A 99 -12.15 -27.81 -19.24
CA ALA A 99 -11.60 -26.97 -20.29
C ALA A 99 -12.59 -26.64 -21.43
N GLY A 100 -12.33 -25.57 -22.21
CA GLY A 100 -12.92 -25.38 -23.56
C GLY A 100 -13.06 -23.94 -24.10
N SER A 101 -12.03 -23.45 -24.80
CA SER A 101 -11.95 -22.47 -25.92
C SER A 101 -13.01 -21.36 -26.21
N ALA A 102 -12.53 -20.08 -26.24
CA ALA A 102 -12.80 -18.90 -27.13
C ALA A 102 -14.26 -18.44 -27.44
N PRO A 103 -14.60 -17.14 -27.71
CA PRO A 103 -13.81 -16.06 -28.33
C PRO A 103 -13.91 -14.66 -27.65
N LYS A 104 -13.12 -13.71 -28.17
CA LYS A 104 -12.92 -12.35 -27.66
C LYS A 104 -14.07 -11.39 -28.05
N GLY A 105 -14.88 -11.02 -27.06
CA GLY A 105 -15.79 -9.87 -27.08
C GLY A 105 -16.13 -9.51 -25.64
N GLY A 106 -15.83 -8.29 -25.21
CA GLY A 106 -16.00 -7.87 -23.82
C GLY A 106 -17.46 -8.01 -23.35
N PRO A 107 -17.73 -8.66 -22.20
CA PRO A 107 -19.09 -9.06 -21.79
C PRO A 107 -20.02 -7.88 -21.50
N GLN A 108 -19.50 -6.68 -21.29
CA GLN A 108 -20.29 -5.49 -20.98
C GLN A 108 -21.00 -4.90 -22.22
N GLN A 109 -20.45 -5.10 -23.42
CA GLN A 109 -21.06 -4.60 -24.65
C GLN A 109 -22.10 -5.58 -25.22
N ILE A 110 -21.91 -6.89 -25.01
CA ILE A 110 -22.89 -7.91 -25.43
C ILE A 110 -24.11 -7.92 -24.51
N MET A 111 -23.95 -7.69 -23.20
CA MET A 111 -25.07 -7.74 -22.24
C MET A 111 -26.13 -6.64 -22.45
N ALA A 112 -25.74 -5.47 -22.97
CA ALA A 112 -26.70 -4.39 -23.23
C ALA A 112 -27.57 -4.65 -24.47
N GLU A 113 -27.05 -5.32 -25.50
CA GLU A 113 -27.78 -5.58 -26.75
C GLU A 113 -28.41 -6.99 -26.85
N HIS A 114 -28.02 -7.94 -25.98
CA HIS A 114 -28.45 -9.34 -26.04
C HIS A 114 -29.12 -9.88 -24.78
N GLY A 115 -29.43 -9.02 -23.80
CA GLY A 115 -30.07 -9.42 -22.54
C GLY A 115 -31.37 -10.23 -22.73
N GLU A 116 -32.18 -9.87 -23.73
CA GLU A 116 -33.44 -10.58 -24.04
C GLU A 116 -33.20 -12.01 -24.56
N LYS A 117 -32.20 -12.21 -25.42
CA LYS A 117 -31.88 -13.53 -25.99
C LYS A 117 -31.28 -14.48 -24.95
N MET A 118 -30.52 -13.93 -24.00
CA MET A 118 -29.96 -14.69 -22.87
C MET A 118 -31.07 -15.16 -21.91
N ALA A 119 -32.08 -14.32 -21.65
CA ALA A 119 -33.24 -14.69 -20.85
C ALA A 119 -34.05 -15.82 -21.53
N LEU A 120 -34.27 -15.74 -22.85
CA LEU A 120 -34.97 -16.79 -23.60
C LEU A 120 -34.19 -18.12 -23.59
N ALA A 121 -32.86 -18.07 -23.79
CA ALA A 121 -32.01 -19.26 -23.75
C ALA A 121 -32.03 -19.94 -22.37
N LEU A 122 -32.07 -19.16 -21.29
CA LEU A 122 -32.17 -19.68 -19.93
C LEU A 122 -33.51 -20.37 -19.67
N VAL A 123 -34.63 -19.83 -20.18
CA VAL A 123 -35.95 -20.48 -20.07
C VAL A 123 -35.97 -21.82 -20.83
N ILE A 124 -35.39 -21.88 -22.03
CA ILE A 124 -35.30 -23.13 -22.81
C ILE A 124 -34.42 -24.16 -22.08
N ALA A 125 -33.30 -23.73 -21.49
CA ALA A 125 -32.42 -24.61 -20.71
C ALA A 125 -33.13 -25.19 -19.48
N VAL A 126 -33.93 -24.39 -18.77
CA VAL A 126 -34.72 -24.86 -17.62
C VAL A 126 -35.80 -25.86 -18.08
N PHE A 127 -36.47 -25.62 -19.21
CA PHE A 127 -37.45 -26.56 -19.75
C PHE A 127 -36.82 -27.89 -20.18
N GLY A 128 -35.64 -27.84 -20.83
CA GLY A 128 -34.87 -29.03 -21.20
C GLY A 128 -34.42 -29.82 -19.97
N PHE A 129 -33.98 -29.13 -18.91
CA PHE A 129 -33.62 -29.77 -17.64
C PHE A 129 -34.81 -30.45 -16.98
N LEU A 130 -36.00 -29.83 -16.99
CA LEU A 130 -37.21 -30.44 -16.44
C LEU A 130 -37.61 -31.71 -17.19
N ILE A 131 -37.57 -31.70 -18.53
CA ILE A 131 -37.82 -32.91 -19.34
C ILE A 131 -36.78 -34.00 -19.05
N TYR A 132 -35.50 -33.62 -18.96
CA TYR A 132 -34.42 -34.55 -18.62
C TYR A 132 -34.60 -35.16 -17.22
N SER A 133 -34.97 -34.34 -16.24
CA SER A 133 -35.26 -34.81 -14.88
C SER A 133 -36.47 -35.74 -14.82
N GLY A 134 -37.51 -35.47 -15.63
CA GLY A 134 -38.66 -36.34 -15.77
C GLY A 134 -38.32 -37.72 -16.34
N TYR A 135 -37.36 -37.81 -17.28
CA TYR A 135 -36.86 -39.08 -17.79
C TYR A 135 -35.98 -39.86 -16.80
N GLN A 136 -35.41 -39.18 -15.79
CA GLN A 136 -34.62 -39.84 -14.74
C GLN A 136 -35.44 -40.39 -13.58
N VAL A 137 -36.74 -40.08 -13.50
CA VAL A 137 -37.63 -40.75 -12.55
C VAL A 137 -37.75 -42.21 -13.00
N LYS A 138 -37.05 -43.10 -12.30
CA LYS A 138 -37.13 -44.55 -12.51
C LYS A 138 -38.60 -44.97 -12.44
N GLY A 139 -39.18 -45.34 -13.58
CA GLY A 139 -40.48 -45.99 -13.60
C GLY A 139 -40.42 -47.27 -12.77
N LEU A 140 -41.55 -47.69 -12.20
CA LEU A 140 -41.68 -48.94 -11.44
C LEU A 140 -40.89 -50.05 -12.14
N GLU A 141 -39.88 -50.58 -11.44
CA GLU A 141 -39.01 -51.58 -12.01
C GLU A 141 -39.88 -52.80 -12.37
N LYS A 142 -39.65 -53.41 -13.53
CA LYS A 142 -40.51 -54.45 -14.13
C LYS A 142 -40.64 -55.74 -13.28
N ASN A 143 -39.98 -55.77 -12.12
CA ASN A 143 -39.96 -56.85 -11.15
C ASN A 143 -40.79 -56.55 -9.88
N ASP A 144 -41.37 -55.35 -9.74
CA ASP A 144 -42.34 -55.04 -8.70
C ASP A 144 -43.69 -55.69 -9.08
N THR A 145 -43.80 -57.00 -8.88
CA THR A 145 -45.07 -57.70 -9.07
C THR A 145 -46.05 -57.22 -7.99
N PRO A 146 -47.38 -57.16 -8.26
CA PRO A 146 -48.38 -56.70 -7.28
C PRO A 146 -48.24 -57.36 -5.90
N THR A 147 -47.78 -58.60 -5.86
CA THR A 147 -47.49 -59.36 -4.65
C THR A 147 -46.36 -58.79 -3.79
N THR A 148 -45.31 -58.21 -4.39
CA THR A 148 -44.22 -57.56 -3.63
C THR A 148 -44.69 -56.25 -3.00
N LEU A 149 -45.57 -55.51 -3.68
CA LEU A 149 -46.21 -54.32 -3.13
C LEU A 149 -47.21 -54.67 -2.02
N GLU A 150 -47.98 -55.76 -2.17
CA GLU A 150 -48.83 -56.29 -1.09
C GLU A 150 -48.01 -56.70 0.14
N GLN A 151 -46.89 -57.41 -0.05
CA GLN A 151 -45.99 -57.78 1.05
C GLN A 151 -45.39 -56.56 1.77
N LEU A 152 -45.07 -55.50 1.01
CA LEU A 152 -44.50 -54.29 1.58
C LEU A 152 -45.56 -53.48 2.34
N VAL A 153 -46.81 -53.46 1.85
CA VAL A 153 -47.96 -52.87 2.56
C VAL A 153 -48.32 -53.67 3.81
N ASP A 154 -48.26 -55.00 3.76
CA ASP A 154 -48.52 -55.85 4.93
C ASP A 154 -47.40 -55.74 5.98
N ALA A 155 -46.13 -55.65 5.56
CA ALA A 155 -45.02 -55.36 6.46
C ALA A 155 -45.17 -53.99 7.14
N ALA A 156 -45.57 -52.96 6.38
CA ALA A 156 -45.84 -51.63 6.93
C ALA A 156 -47.05 -51.63 7.89
N ARG A 157 -48.11 -52.40 7.60
CA ARG A 157 -49.26 -52.58 8.51
C ARG A 157 -48.87 -53.32 9.78
N THR A 158 -47.99 -54.31 9.68
CA THR A 158 -47.50 -55.06 10.85
C THR A 158 -46.69 -54.12 11.75
N HIS A 159 -45.78 -53.33 11.18
CA HIS A 159 -45.03 -52.31 11.91
C HIS A 159 -45.92 -51.19 12.49
N ALA A 160 -47.02 -50.83 11.82
CA ALA A 160 -47.96 -49.84 12.34
C ALA A 160 -48.86 -50.37 13.48
N ASN A 161 -49.06 -51.69 13.54
CA ASN A 161 -49.90 -52.35 14.55
C ASN A 161 -49.08 -52.94 15.71
N GLU A 162 -47.75 -52.99 15.62
CA GLU A 162 -46.89 -53.26 16.76
C GLU A 162 -47.09 -52.14 17.80
N ASP A 163 -47.61 -52.51 18.97
CA ASP A 163 -47.93 -51.59 20.05
C ASP A 163 -46.62 -51.06 20.67
N MET A 164 -46.07 -50.00 20.04
CA MET A 164 -44.86 -49.30 20.53
C MET A 164 -45.11 -48.55 21.85
N SER A 165 -46.26 -48.74 22.52
CA SER A 165 -46.56 -48.04 23.77
C SER A 165 -45.58 -48.39 24.89
N THR A 166 -44.96 -49.58 24.89
CA THR A 166 -43.94 -49.93 25.89
C THR A 166 -42.64 -49.13 25.72
N ASP A 167 -42.25 -48.84 24.47
CA ASP A 167 -41.02 -48.08 24.19
C ASP A 167 -41.26 -46.57 24.38
N VAL A 168 -42.45 -46.06 24.05
CA VAL A 168 -42.82 -44.65 24.28
C VAL A 168 -43.10 -44.35 25.75
N MET A 169 -43.54 -45.33 26.55
CA MET A 169 -43.72 -45.17 28.00
C MET A 169 -42.39 -45.15 28.76
N ALA A 170 -41.33 -45.78 28.23
CA ALA A 170 -40.00 -45.75 28.84
C ALA A 170 -39.36 -44.35 28.81
N ASP A 171 -39.71 -43.52 27.82
CA ASP A 171 -39.22 -42.13 27.67
C ASP A 171 -40.08 -41.09 28.41
N ARG A 172 -41.13 -41.49 29.14
CA ARG A 172 -41.86 -40.57 30.02
C ARG A 172 -41.05 -40.36 31.31
N PRO A 173 -40.54 -39.16 31.61
CA PRO A 173 -39.82 -38.91 32.85
C PRO A 173 -40.74 -39.20 34.04
N ALA A 174 -40.34 -40.17 34.87
CA ALA A 174 -41.16 -40.75 35.95
C ALA A 174 -41.42 -39.82 37.15
N GLU A 175 -40.92 -38.58 37.15
CA GLU A 175 -41.17 -37.63 38.23
C GLU A 175 -41.54 -36.25 37.68
N THR A 176 -42.84 -35.99 37.57
CA THR A 176 -43.35 -34.63 37.53
C THR A 176 -43.14 -34.01 38.91
N ASN A 177 -42.04 -33.29 39.08
CA ASN A 177 -41.79 -32.51 40.29
C ASN A 177 -42.70 -31.27 40.29
N TYR A 178 -43.97 -31.46 40.66
CA TYR A 178 -44.98 -30.39 40.71
C TYR A 178 -44.54 -29.21 41.58
N ARG A 179 -43.69 -29.43 42.58
CA ARG A 179 -43.10 -28.35 43.39
C ARG A 179 -42.18 -27.45 42.56
N ALA A 180 -41.32 -28.04 41.73
CA ALA A 180 -40.44 -27.26 40.86
C ALA A 180 -41.22 -26.40 39.86
N TRP A 181 -42.34 -26.90 39.33
CA TRP A 181 -43.20 -26.12 38.43
C TRP A 181 -44.01 -25.03 39.14
N VAL A 182 -44.43 -25.27 40.38
CA VAL A 182 -45.03 -24.24 41.23
C VAL A 182 -44.00 -23.15 41.58
N ASP A 183 -42.74 -23.53 41.83
CA ASP A 183 -41.67 -22.56 42.10
C ASP A 183 -41.27 -21.78 40.83
N GLU A 184 -41.27 -22.42 39.65
CA GLU A 184 -41.05 -21.79 38.34
C GLU A 184 -42.18 -20.80 37.99
N SER A 185 -43.44 -21.18 38.21
CA SER A 185 -44.60 -20.30 37.98
C SER A 185 -44.72 -19.16 38.99
N ARG A 186 -44.05 -19.28 40.14
CA ARG A 186 -43.87 -18.19 41.11
C ARG A 186 -42.71 -17.26 40.77
N ARG A 187 -41.86 -17.59 39.78
CA ARG A 187 -40.83 -16.65 39.33
C ARG A 187 -41.53 -15.42 38.75
N PRO A 188 -41.15 -14.20 39.17
CA PRO A 188 -41.68 -12.99 38.59
C PRO A 188 -41.48 -13.06 37.08
N THR A 189 -42.57 -12.91 36.31
CA THR A 189 -42.48 -12.91 34.86
C THR A 189 -41.63 -11.72 34.43
N ASP A 190 -40.67 -11.93 33.53
CA ASP A 190 -39.77 -10.87 33.09
C ASP A 190 -40.60 -9.70 32.52
N PRO A 191 -40.62 -8.53 33.18
CA PRO A 191 -41.44 -7.42 32.73
C PRO A 191 -40.97 -6.88 31.37
N THR A 192 -39.75 -7.20 30.91
CA THR A 192 -39.25 -6.80 29.59
C THR A 192 -39.99 -7.47 28.44
N LEU A 193 -40.54 -8.68 28.64
CA LEU A 193 -41.35 -9.39 27.64
C LEU A 193 -42.74 -8.75 27.41
N TYR A 194 -43.17 -7.91 28.35
CA TYR A 194 -44.42 -7.16 28.29
C TYR A 194 -44.20 -5.64 28.19
N SER A 195 -43.03 -5.20 27.72
CA SER A 195 -42.83 -3.78 27.43
C SER A 195 -43.81 -3.34 26.35
N LEU A 196 -44.85 -2.61 26.75
CA LEU A 196 -45.74 -1.94 25.81
C LEU A 196 -44.88 -1.01 24.96
N GLN A 197 -44.90 -1.18 23.63
CA GLN A 197 -44.14 -0.32 22.71
C GLN A 197 -44.44 1.18 22.90
N GLN A 198 -45.59 1.49 23.50
CA GLN A 198 -45.90 2.82 24.03
C GLN A 198 -46.51 2.70 25.44
N PRO A 199 -45.91 3.32 26.47
CA PRO A 199 -46.56 3.44 27.77
C PRO A 199 -47.86 4.22 27.64
N TRP A 200 -48.90 3.79 28.36
CA TRP A 200 -50.23 4.42 28.33
C TRP A 200 -50.23 5.82 28.95
N ALA A 201 -49.27 6.08 29.84
CA ALA A 201 -48.97 7.44 30.27
C ALA A 201 -47.97 8.04 29.27
N PRO A 202 -48.23 9.25 28.72
CA PRO A 202 -47.19 9.96 28.01
C PRO A 202 -46.00 10.06 28.97
N LEU A 203 -44.83 9.61 28.51
CA LEU A 203 -43.60 9.75 29.28
C LEU A 203 -43.55 11.22 29.74
N PRO A 204 -43.36 11.49 31.05
CA PRO A 204 -43.16 12.86 31.50
C PRO A 204 -42.11 13.46 30.58
N PRO A 205 -42.37 14.64 29.98
CA PRO A 205 -41.46 15.20 29.01
C PRO A 205 -40.07 15.14 29.64
N SER A 206 -39.16 14.38 29.01
CA SER A 206 -37.79 14.29 29.49
C SER A 206 -37.38 15.72 29.78
N ARG A 207 -36.84 15.98 30.98
CA ARG A 207 -36.46 17.34 31.38
C ARG A 207 -35.34 17.75 30.45
N LYS A 208 -35.68 18.29 29.28
CA LYS A 208 -34.75 18.54 28.20
C LYS A 208 -33.74 19.54 28.74
N ILE A 209 -32.49 19.11 28.75
CA ILE A 209 -31.38 19.89 29.29
C ILE A 209 -31.06 20.96 28.24
N ARG A 210 -30.57 22.12 28.68
CA ARG A 210 -30.05 23.11 27.73
C ARG A 210 -28.78 22.55 27.06
N ARG A 211 -28.54 22.92 25.81
CA ARG A 211 -27.40 22.45 25.01
C ARG A 211 -26.10 22.94 25.63
N ALA A 212 -25.24 22.00 26.01
CA ALA A 212 -23.88 22.24 26.44
C ALA A 212 -22.91 22.13 25.25
N ASP A 213 -21.66 22.53 25.46
CA ASP A 213 -20.59 22.34 24.49
C ASP A 213 -19.95 20.95 24.70
N PRO A 214 -19.88 20.09 23.67
CA PRO A 214 -19.18 18.83 23.80
C PRO A 214 -17.67 19.07 24.03
N GLU A 215 -17.05 18.20 24.82
CA GLU A 215 -15.60 18.18 25.02
C GLU A 215 -14.91 17.73 23.72
N LEU A 216 -13.90 18.48 23.29
CA LEU A 216 -13.17 18.18 22.06
C LEU A 216 -11.86 17.49 22.41
N LEU A 217 -11.72 16.25 21.97
CA LEU A 217 -10.51 15.46 22.18
C LEU A 217 -9.38 15.96 21.28
N ALA A 218 -8.15 16.01 21.80
CA ALA A 218 -6.95 16.24 21.00
C ALA A 218 -6.62 15.02 20.12
N PRO A 219 -5.92 15.21 18.97
CA PRO A 219 -5.32 14.11 18.24
C PRO A 219 -4.30 13.37 19.10
N VAL A 220 -4.10 12.08 18.83
CA VAL A 220 -3.23 11.19 19.59
C VAL A 220 -2.29 10.43 18.65
N LYS A 221 -1.18 9.91 19.21
CA LYS A 221 -0.23 9.04 18.50
C LYS A 221 0.27 9.69 17.20
N ILE A 222 1.16 10.66 17.32
CA ILE A 222 1.77 11.31 16.17
C ILE A 222 3.01 10.53 15.75
N GLU A 223 3.08 10.20 14.46
CA GLU A 223 4.21 9.53 13.81
C GLU A 223 4.78 10.43 12.71
N VAL A 224 6.09 10.60 12.71
CA VAL A 224 6.80 11.36 11.68
C VAL A 224 7.73 10.41 10.95
N THR A 225 7.63 10.40 9.62
CA THR A 225 8.55 9.67 8.77
C THR A 225 9.29 10.65 7.88
N SER A 226 10.61 10.68 8.08
CA SER A 226 11.56 11.42 7.27
C SER A 226 11.73 10.75 5.92
N VAL A 227 11.49 11.49 4.84
CA VAL A 227 11.56 10.97 3.48
C VAL A 227 12.44 11.86 2.62
N PHE A 228 13.30 11.23 1.85
CA PHE A 228 14.07 11.86 0.80
C PHE A 228 13.81 11.11 -0.50
N ALA A 229 12.98 11.68 -1.37
CA ALA A 229 12.49 10.99 -2.55
C ALA A 229 12.36 11.93 -3.76
N SER A 230 12.30 11.32 -4.95
CA SER A 230 11.94 12.00 -6.18
C SER A 230 10.42 12.08 -6.29
N LEU A 231 9.88 13.26 -6.57
CA LEU A 231 8.46 13.53 -6.78
C LEU A 231 8.21 13.93 -8.24
N ALA A 232 7.11 13.47 -8.82
CA ALA A 232 6.63 14.02 -10.08
C ALA A 232 5.96 15.38 -9.83
N THR A 233 6.53 16.45 -10.38
CA THR A 233 6.03 17.82 -10.18
C THR A 233 5.67 18.47 -11.51
N LYS A 234 4.79 19.47 -11.45
CA LYS A 234 4.54 20.33 -12.62
C LYS A 234 5.79 21.16 -12.86
N ARG A 235 6.29 21.19 -14.10
CA ARG A 235 7.42 22.03 -14.50
C ARG A 235 7.13 23.49 -14.13
N GLN A 236 8.09 24.15 -13.46
CA GLN A 236 7.99 25.59 -13.22
C GLN A 236 8.97 26.32 -14.13
N GLY A 237 8.44 27.21 -14.99
CA GLY A 237 9.26 28.01 -15.90
C GLY A 237 10.03 27.17 -16.93
N SER A 238 11.32 27.46 -17.09
CA SER A 238 12.21 26.84 -18.09
C SER A 238 12.98 25.63 -17.58
N GLU A 239 12.66 25.10 -16.39
CA GLU A 239 13.34 23.95 -15.79
C GLU A 239 13.43 22.78 -16.77
N VAL A 240 14.60 22.19 -16.96
CA VAL A 240 14.78 21.04 -17.85
C VAL A 240 15.01 19.79 -17.02
N ASP A 241 14.49 18.65 -17.49
CA ASP A 241 14.79 17.37 -16.87
C ASP A 241 16.24 16.97 -17.20
N ALA A 242 17.15 17.27 -16.27
CA ALA A 242 18.58 17.05 -16.46
C ALA A 242 18.94 15.57 -16.69
N ILE A 243 18.13 14.61 -16.19
CA ILE A 243 18.36 13.18 -16.43
C ILE A 243 17.94 12.82 -17.85
N ALA A 244 16.86 13.41 -18.36
CA ALA A 244 16.40 13.14 -19.73
C ALA A 244 17.44 13.53 -20.80
N GLU A 245 18.26 14.55 -20.52
CA GLU A 245 19.34 15.02 -21.43
C GLU A 245 20.58 14.12 -21.44
N LEU A 246 20.74 13.23 -20.46
CA LEU A 246 21.88 12.32 -20.40
C LEU A 246 21.81 11.26 -21.53
N PRO A 247 22.96 10.80 -22.04
CA PRO A 247 22.98 9.72 -23.01
C PRO A 247 22.42 8.42 -22.40
N PRO A 248 21.70 7.59 -23.17
CA PRO A 248 21.28 6.27 -22.72
C PRO A 248 22.51 5.42 -22.39
N ALA A 249 22.43 4.64 -21.31
CA ALA A 249 23.57 3.85 -20.88
C ALA A 249 23.85 2.69 -21.86
N PRO A 250 25.13 2.49 -22.27
CA PRO A 250 25.50 1.45 -23.23
C PRO A 250 25.15 0.08 -22.66
N PRO A 251 24.84 -0.94 -23.49
CA PRO A 251 24.59 -2.28 -22.98
C PRO A 251 25.80 -2.78 -22.18
N ARG A 252 25.57 -3.36 -21.00
CA ARG A 252 26.65 -3.94 -20.20
C ARG A 252 27.31 -5.03 -21.02
N LYS A 253 28.61 -4.88 -21.26
CA LYS A 253 29.42 -5.93 -21.87
C LYS A 253 29.57 -7.03 -20.83
N VAL A 254 28.80 -8.10 -21.01
CA VAL A 254 29.08 -9.34 -20.30
C VAL A 254 30.39 -9.86 -20.86
N GLU A 255 31.46 -9.82 -20.07
CA GLU A 255 32.66 -10.58 -20.41
C GLU A 255 32.24 -12.05 -20.43
N ALA A 256 32.21 -12.62 -21.64
CA ALA A 256 31.91 -14.04 -21.79
C ALA A 256 32.91 -14.80 -20.91
N PRO A 257 32.44 -15.68 -20.01
CA PRO A 257 33.35 -16.42 -19.13
C PRO A 257 34.42 -17.08 -19.99
N GLU A 258 35.70 -16.80 -19.71
CA GLU A 258 36.82 -17.32 -20.50
C GLU A 258 36.62 -18.83 -20.61
N ALA A 259 36.31 -19.31 -21.82
CA ALA A 259 35.91 -20.69 -22.02
C ALA A 259 36.98 -21.59 -21.37
N PRO A 260 36.60 -22.55 -20.50
CA PRO A 260 37.55 -23.30 -19.71
C PRO A 260 38.58 -23.90 -20.65
N ARG A 261 39.83 -23.46 -20.51
CA ARG A 261 40.91 -23.91 -21.40
C ARG A 261 40.89 -25.44 -21.39
N PRO A 262 40.80 -26.10 -22.56
CA PRO A 262 40.62 -27.54 -22.62
C PRO A 262 41.71 -28.19 -21.78
N ARG A 263 41.30 -28.89 -20.71
CA ARG A 263 42.26 -29.57 -19.83
C ARG A 263 43.18 -30.41 -20.72
N PRO A 264 44.51 -30.25 -20.64
CA PRO A 264 45.42 -31.01 -21.47
C PRO A 264 45.10 -32.48 -21.24
N ARG A 265 44.65 -33.16 -22.31
CA ARG A 265 44.26 -34.57 -22.24
C ARG A 265 45.40 -35.32 -21.54
N PRO A 266 45.15 -36.06 -20.44
CA PRO A 266 46.20 -36.79 -19.77
C PRO A 266 46.86 -37.68 -20.82
N ARG A 267 48.13 -37.40 -21.14
CA ARG A 267 48.92 -38.25 -22.02
C ARG A 267 48.89 -39.63 -21.41
N THR A 268 48.18 -40.56 -22.06
CA THR A 268 48.19 -41.98 -21.75
C THR A 268 49.65 -42.40 -21.70
N ARG A 269 50.17 -42.60 -20.49
CA ARG A 269 51.49 -43.20 -20.27
C ARG A 269 51.42 -44.57 -20.94
N ARG A 270 52.11 -44.71 -22.08
CA ARG A 270 52.38 -46.03 -22.66
C ARG A 270 53.04 -46.90 -21.58
N PRO A 271 52.59 -48.14 -21.37
CA PRO A 271 53.20 -49.03 -20.40
C PRO A 271 54.65 -49.28 -20.82
N ARG A 272 55.58 -48.87 -19.93
CA ARG A 272 57.00 -49.17 -20.00
C ARG A 272 57.16 -50.65 -19.63
N GLY A 273 57.64 -51.45 -20.57
CA GLY A 273 57.83 -52.89 -20.39
C GLY A 273 58.82 -53.23 -19.28
N GLY A 274 58.44 -54.20 -18.45
CA GLY A 274 59.35 -55.19 -17.87
C GLY A 274 59.18 -56.48 -18.69
N GLU A 275 60.21 -57.07 -19.26
CA GLU A 275 61.35 -57.76 -18.61
C GLU A 275 60.94 -59.10 -17.98
N SER A 276 60.80 -60.10 -18.85
CA SER A 276 61.02 -61.54 -18.65
C SER A 276 61.00 -62.12 -20.08
N GLY A 277 62.10 -62.55 -20.68
CA GLY A 277 62.97 -63.60 -20.20
C GLY A 277 62.58 -64.89 -20.91
N GLU A 278 63.55 -65.49 -21.61
CA GLU A 278 63.60 -66.87 -22.12
C GLU A 278 63.23 -67.23 -23.58
N TYR A 279 64.22 -67.93 -24.16
CA TYR A 279 64.16 -68.94 -25.22
C TYR A 279 64.22 -68.55 -26.71
N MET A 280 65.46 -68.56 -27.22
CA MET A 280 66.00 -69.41 -28.30
C MET A 280 66.71 -68.67 -29.45
N PRO A 281 67.94 -69.08 -29.78
CA PRO A 281 68.70 -68.58 -30.93
C PRO A 281 68.49 -69.49 -32.14
N TYR A 282 68.36 -68.93 -33.35
CA TYR A 282 68.90 -69.56 -34.55
C TYR A 282 69.21 -68.50 -35.60
N ASP A 283 70.47 -68.58 -36.02
CA ASP A 283 71.13 -68.03 -37.18
C ASP A 283 70.59 -68.67 -38.49
N ALA A 284 71.03 -68.17 -39.65
CA ALA A 284 70.79 -68.60 -41.04
C ALA A 284 69.72 -67.77 -41.78
N SER A 285 70.09 -66.76 -42.59
CA SER A 285 70.73 -66.79 -43.92
C SER A 285 69.74 -66.96 -45.09
N GLU A 286 70.05 -66.26 -46.18
CA GLU A 286 69.56 -66.45 -47.57
C GLU A 286 68.18 -65.84 -47.88
N ALA A 287 68.09 -64.79 -48.71
CA ALA A 287 68.26 -64.72 -50.17
C ALA A 287 66.96 -64.98 -50.94
N MET A 288 66.87 -64.37 -52.13
CA MET A 288 65.80 -64.47 -53.15
C MET A 288 64.56 -63.62 -52.84
N GLY A 289 64.06 -62.73 -53.69
CA GLY A 289 64.12 -62.68 -55.14
C GLY A 289 62.71 -62.89 -55.70
N GLY A 290 62.24 -61.97 -56.56
CA GLY A 290 61.17 -62.25 -57.52
C GLY A 290 59.86 -61.48 -57.38
N SER A 291 59.69 -60.47 -58.24
CA SER A 291 58.46 -60.29 -59.06
C SER A 291 58.10 -61.60 -59.80
N PRO A 292 56.90 -61.83 -60.38
CA PRO A 292 56.02 -60.84 -61.04
C PRO A 292 54.49 -61.12 -60.95
N ASP A 293 53.71 -60.31 -61.67
CA ASP A 293 52.47 -60.66 -62.41
C ASP A 293 51.27 -61.22 -61.60
N SER A 294 50.06 -60.66 -61.68
CA SER A 294 49.28 -60.55 -62.92
C SER A 294 47.88 -60.02 -62.61
N GLY A 295 47.29 -59.32 -63.61
CA GLY A 295 45.88 -59.25 -64.02
C GLY A 295 44.78 -59.16 -62.94
N GLU A 296 43.72 -58.38 -63.08
CA GLU A 296 42.93 -58.05 -64.26
C GLU A 296 41.95 -56.91 -63.89
N GLY A 297 41.48 -56.15 -64.88
CA GLY A 297 40.13 -55.57 -64.79
C GLY A 297 39.98 -54.05 -64.70
N SER A 298 40.53 -53.32 -65.67
CA SER A 298 39.79 -52.20 -66.31
C SER A 298 38.62 -52.83 -67.13
N PRO A 299 37.58 -52.13 -67.68
CA PRO A 299 37.49 -50.69 -67.92
C PRO A 299 36.07 -50.07 -67.75
N TYR A 300 35.95 -48.75 -67.68
CA TYR A 300 35.26 -47.96 -68.73
C TYR A 300 35.27 -46.45 -68.43
N MET A 301 36.00 -45.78 -69.31
CA MET A 301 35.79 -44.48 -69.95
C MET A 301 35.68 -43.16 -69.15
N PRO A 302 36.53 -42.18 -69.52
CA PRO A 302 36.50 -40.78 -69.12
C PRO A 302 35.84 -39.87 -70.19
N TYR A 303 35.96 -38.55 -69.98
CA TYR A 303 35.64 -37.37 -70.82
C TYR A 303 34.38 -36.58 -70.36
N PRO A 304 34.33 -35.25 -70.59
CA PRO A 304 35.36 -34.25 -70.31
C PRO A 304 34.80 -32.88 -69.87
N GLY A 305 35.69 -32.03 -69.37
CA GLY A 305 35.91 -30.72 -70.00
C GLY A 305 34.87 -29.61 -69.87
N SER A 306 35.41 -28.48 -69.40
CA SER A 306 35.08 -27.10 -69.76
C SER A 306 33.87 -26.44 -69.09
N GLY A 307 34.11 -25.22 -68.63
CA GLY A 307 33.05 -24.23 -68.50
C GLY A 307 33.20 -23.37 -67.27
N ASP A 308 33.91 -22.26 -67.43
CA ASP A 308 33.73 -21.07 -66.60
C ASP A 308 32.25 -20.82 -66.30
N GLY A 309 31.95 -20.54 -65.03
CA GLY A 309 30.58 -20.32 -64.59
C GLY A 309 30.54 -19.75 -63.19
N ASN A 310 30.81 -18.44 -63.07
CA ASN A 310 30.19 -17.58 -62.08
C ASN A 310 28.75 -18.04 -61.82
N LEU A 311 28.43 -18.44 -60.58
CA LEU A 311 27.11 -18.40 -59.93
C LEU A 311 27.08 -19.45 -58.83
N LEU A 312 27.33 -19.04 -57.58
CA LEU A 312 26.62 -19.60 -56.43
C LEU A 312 26.66 -18.54 -55.33
N GLY A 313 25.55 -17.81 -55.27
CA GLY A 313 25.32 -16.72 -54.33
C GLY A 313 25.47 -17.20 -52.90
N SER A 314 26.36 -16.50 -52.19
CA SER A 314 26.20 -16.29 -50.76
C SER A 314 24.80 -15.71 -50.54
N VAL A 315 23.91 -16.52 -49.98
CA VAL A 315 22.73 -16.00 -49.31
C VAL A 315 23.26 -15.24 -48.10
N GLU A 316 23.58 -13.97 -48.30
CA GLU A 316 23.53 -12.96 -47.25
C GLU A 316 22.10 -13.04 -46.69
N MET A 317 21.95 -13.76 -45.59
CA MET A 317 20.84 -13.56 -44.66
C MET A 317 20.90 -12.07 -44.30
N GLY A 318 20.05 -11.28 -44.98
CA GLY A 318 19.92 -9.86 -44.76
C GLY A 318 19.79 -9.60 -43.26
N GLY A 319 20.80 -8.93 -42.72
CA GLY A 319 20.78 -8.46 -41.34
C GLY A 319 19.49 -7.70 -41.12
N MET A 320 18.70 -8.12 -40.14
CA MET A 320 17.51 -7.40 -39.72
C MET A 320 17.91 -5.94 -39.45
N PRO A 321 17.39 -4.98 -40.23
CA PRO A 321 17.73 -3.59 -40.05
C PRO A 321 17.02 -3.07 -38.79
N GLY A 322 17.79 -2.56 -37.83
CA GLY A 322 17.36 -1.38 -37.09
C GLY A 322 16.60 -1.56 -35.76
N MET A 323 16.96 -2.53 -34.90
CA MET A 323 16.68 -2.39 -33.45
C MET A 323 17.82 -1.65 -32.70
N MET A 324 18.59 -0.81 -33.41
CA MET A 324 19.60 0.05 -32.78
C MET A 324 18.90 1.29 -32.22
N GLY A 325 18.63 1.31 -30.92
CA GLY A 325 18.28 2.56 -30.24
C GLY A 325 17.32 2.46 -29.05
N ALA A 326 16.76 1.29 -28.74
CA ALA A 326 16.02 1.15 -27.49
C ALA A 326 17.00 1.23 -26.31
N GLY A 327 17.00 2.35 -25.60
CA GLY A 327 17.78 2.51 -24.37
C GLY A 327 17.43 1.42 -23.35
N ARG A 328 18.37 1.08 -22.47
CA ARG A 328 18.09 0.13 -21.38
C ARG A 328 17.03 0.70 -20.44
N THR A 329 16.11 -0.13 -19.98
CA THR A 329 15.06 0.24 -19.02
C THR A 329 15.11 -0.64 -17.80
N LEU A 330 14.90 -0.06 -16.62
CA LEU A 330 14.85 -0.79 -15.36
C LEU A 330 13.75 -1.88 -15.39
N LEU A 331 14.07 -3.06 -14.87
CA LEU A 331 13.12 -4.16 -14.74
C LEU A 331 11.86 -3.76 -13.95
N GLU A 332 10.70 -4.20 -14.42
CA GLU A 332 9.39 -3.83 -13.87
C GLU A 332 9.27 -4.12 -12.36
N LYS A 333 9.86 -5.22 -11.87
CA LYS A 333 9.84 -5.59 -10.43
C LYS A 333 10.50 -4.55 -9.50
N TYR A 334 11.37 -3.71 -10.03
CA TYR A 334 12.04 -2.63 -9.30
C TYR A 334 11.35 -1.29 -9.47
N THR A 335 10.48 -1.17 -10.46
CA THR A 335 9.59 -0.02 -10.51
C THR A 335 8.67 -0.14 -9.28
N ARG A 336 8.65 0.89 -8.43
CA ARG A 336 7.72 1.01 -7.29
C ARG A 336 7.28 2.47 -7.18
N GLY A 337 6.06 2.74 -6.71
CA GLY A 337 5.58 4.10 -6.41
C GLY A 337 4.50 4.62 -7.36
N PHE A 338 4.47 5.95 -7.56
CA PHE A 338 3.52 6.58 -8.47
C PHE A 338 3.86 6.25 -9.92
N TYR A 339 2.93 5.58 -10.58
CA TYR A 339 2.91 5.51 -12.03
C TYR A 339 1.86 6.47 -12.49
N LYS A 340 2.21 7.31 -13.46
CA LYS A 340 1.18 7.86 -14.33
C LYS A 340 0.54 6.62 -14.95
N SER A 341 -0.64 6.24 -14.44
CA SER A 341 -1.55 5.34 -15.14
C SER A 341 -1.76 6.04 -16.47
N GLY A 342 -0.94 5.70 -17.46
CA GLY A 342 -1.10 6.18 -18.81
C GLY A 342 -2.53 5.79 -19.13
N GLY A 343 -3.40 6.79 -19.23
CA GLY A 343 -4.76 6.58 -19.72
C GLY A 343 -4.58 5.71 -20.94
N GLY A 344 -5.05 4.48 -20.84
CA GLY A 344 -4.84 3.45 -21.85
C GLY A 344 -5.55 3.89 -23.11
N GLY A 345 -4.92 4.79 -23.85
CA GLY A 345 -5.13 4.98 -25.26
C GLY A 345 -4.74 3.65 -25.86
N ALA A 346 -5.73 2.81 -26.05
CA ALA A 346 -5.64 1.60 -26.82
C ALA A 346 -4.92 1.96 -28.14
N MET A 347 -3.64 1.59 -28.24
CA MET A 347 -2.91 1.44 -29.49
C MET A 347 -3.50 0.23 -30.21
N GLY A 348 -4.75 0.37 -30.65
CA GLY A 348 -5.54 -0.65 -31.31
C GLY A 348 -6.35 0.00 -32.41
N GLY A 349 -5.81 0.02 -33.62
CA GLY A 349 -6.58 0.25 -34.83
C GLY A 349 -6.07 1.41 -35.69
N TYR A 350 -5.19 1.10 -36.63
CA TYR A 350 -5.21 1.79 -37.93
C TYR A 350 -6.60 1.55 -38.55
N GLY A 351 -7.49 2.54 -38.41
CA GLY A 351 -8.82 2.54 -39.00
C GLY A 351 -9.26 3.97 -39.22
N GLY A 352 -9.16 4.43 -40.47
CA GLY A 352 -9.46 5.81 -40.86
C GLY A 352 -10.89 6.22 -40.51
N GLY A 353 -11.02 7.37 -39.85
CA GLY A 353 -12.28 8.05 -39.60
C GLY A 353 -12.00 9.46 -39.12
N ALA A 354 -12.39 10.45 -39.92
CA ALA A 354 -12.18 11.87 -39.64
C ALA A 354 -12.86 12.30 -38.35
N ALA A 355 -12.10 12.94 -37.45
CA ALA A 355 -12.62 13.50 -36.20
C ALA A 355 -13.14 14.93 -36.40
N MET A 356 -14.40 15.16 -36.02
CA MET A 356 -14.99 16.49 -35.82
C MET A 356 -14.64 17.01 -34.41
N PRO A 357 -14.30 18.30 -34.25
CA PRO A 357 -14.06 18.90 -32.94
C PRO A 357 -15.32 19.63 -32.43
N GLY A 358 -15.77 19.35 -31.21
CA GLY A 358 -16.79 20.17 -30.57
C GLY A 358 -17.43 19.52 -29.35
N GLY A 359 -17.03 19.95 -28.16
CA GLY A 359 -17.69 19.57 -26.91
C GLY A 359 -16.86 19.96 -25.69
N GLU A 360 -16.93 21.23 -25.29
CA GLU A 360 -16.43 21.70 -24.00
C GLU A 360 -17.21 21.03 -22.86
N GLY A 361 -16.51 20.22 -22.08
CA GLY A 361 -17.07 19.40 -20.99
C GLY A 361 -16.98 20.09 -19.62
N SER A 362 -18.14 20.16 -18.98
CA SER A 362 -18.43 20.61 -17.62
C SER A 362 -17.63 19.87 -16.53
N TYR A 363 -17.15 20.62 -15.53
CA TYR A 363 -16.36 20.18 -14.37
C TYR A 363 -17.29 19.58 -13.30
N ASN A 364 -17.07 18.33 -12.89
CA ASN A 364 -17.80 17.68 -11.79
C ASN A 364 -16.84 17.35 -10.63
N PRO A 365 -16.96 17.97 -9.43
CA PRO A 365 -15.94 17.90 -8.38
C PRO A 365 -16.04 16.73 -7.38
N TYR A 366 -16.97 15.78 -7.52
CA TYR A 366 -17.13 14.68 -6.56
C TYR A 366 -17.29 13.31 -7.24
N GLY A 367 -16.18 12.78 -7.75
CA GLY A 367 -16.08 11.40 -8.24
C GLY A 367 -14.65 10.92 -8.10
N GLY A 368 -14.36 10.22 -7.00
CA GLY A 368 -13.04 9.70 -6.61
C GLY A 368 -12.53 8.54 -7.45
N GLY A 369 -12.67 8.61 -8.77
CA GLY A 369 -11.79 7.94 -9.71
C GLY A 369 -10.84 9.01 -10.23
N GLY A 370 -9.72 9.22 -9.52
CA GLY A 370 -8.66 10.11 -9.97
C GLY A 370 -8.03 9.56 -11.24
N SER A 371 -8.71 9.74 -12.37
CA SER A 371 -8.07 9.65 -13.67
C SER A 371 -6.94 10.68 -13.66
N ALA A 372 -5.75 10.27 -14.09
CA ALA A 372 -4.57 11.14 -14.18
C ALA A 372 -4.75 12.33 -15.18
N ASP A 373 -5.98 12.57 -15.64
CA ASP A 373 -6.39 13.56 -16.63
C ASP A 373 -6.48 14.98 -16.08
N GLY A 374 -6.35 15.17 -14.76
CA GLY A 374 -6.16 16.50 -14.15
C GLY A 374 -4.82 17.17 -14.50
N ALA A 375 -3.86 16.40 -15.02
CA ALA A 375 -2.73 16.98 -15.74
C ALA A 375 -3.23 17.38 -17.13
N SER A 376 -3.61 18.65 -17.30
CA SER A 376 -3.82 19.24 -18.63
C SER A 376 -2.75 18.70 -19.57
N ALA A 377 -3.13 18.14 -20.73
CA ALA A 377 -2.29 17.39 -21.64
C ALA A 377 -1.07 18.15 -22.22
N GLY A 378 -0.71 19.32 -21.69
CA GLY A 378 0.45 20.12 -22.07
C GLY A 378 1.31 20.67 -20.92
N SER A 379 1.05 20.32 -19.65
CA SER A 379 2.00 20.71 -18.58
C SER A 379 3.13 19.66 -18.51
N PRO A 380 4.35 19.98 -18.97
CA PRO A 380 5.48 19.06 -18.81
C PRO A 380 5.66 18.71 -17.33
N ILE A 381 5.82 17.42 -17.08
CA ILE A 381 6.07 16.86 -15.75
C ILE A 381 7.57 16.68 -15.63
N VAL A 382 8.15 17.12 -14.52
CA VAL A 382 9.59 17.00 -14.25
C VAL A 382 9.76 16.31 -12.88
N PRO A 383 10.66 15.32 -12.77
CA PRO A 383 11.00 14.75 -11.49
C PRO A 383 11.78 15.78 -10.67
N ARG A 384 11.36 16.03 -9.43
CA ARG A 384 12.08 16.88 -8.48
C ARG A 384 12.33 16.13 -7.20
N THR A 385 13.54 16.23 -6.69
CA THR A 385 13.86 15.69 -5.38
C THR A 385 13.56 16.70 -4.31
N LEU A 386 12.81 16.27 -3.31
CA LEU A 386 12.58 17.08 -2.12
C LEU A 386 12.74 16.21 -0.87
N PRO A 387 13.45 16.69 0.14
CA PRO A 387 13.29 16.19 1.49
C PRO A 387 11.91 16.64 1.99
N PHE A 388 11.18 15.74 2.63
CA PHE A 388 9.97 16.10 3.34
C PHE A 388 9.69 15.16 4.50
N ASN A 389 8.95 15.66 5.48
CA ASN A 389 8.42 14.85 6.58
C ASN A 389 6.97 14.49 6.28
N ALA A 390 6.67 13.19 6.32
CA ALA A 390 5.32 12.66 6.25
C ALA A 390 4.78 12.47 7.69
N VAL A 391 3.92 13.38 8.11
CA VAL A 391 3.35 13.40 9.46
C VAL A 391 1.98 12.74 9.44
N LYS A 392 1.78 11.80 10.36
CA LYS A 392 0.59 10.95 10.47
C LYS A 392 0.12 11.00 11.92
N VAL A 393 -1.15 11.30 12.15
CA VAL A 393 -1.72 11.41 13.51
C VAL A 393 -3.09 10.76 13.54
N LEU A 394 -3.44 10.09 14.64
CA LEU A 394 -4.76 9.47 14.78
C LEU A 394 -5.72 10.36 15.55
N TYR A 395 -6.94 10.47 15.05
CA TYR A 395 -8.00 11.24 15.68
C TYR A 395 -9.10 10.31 16.22
N PRO A 396 -9.38 10.27 17.53
CA PRO A 396 -10.29 9.30 18.15
C PRO A 396 -11.77 9.64 17.89
N LEU A 397 -12.22 9.47 16.65
CA LEU A 397 -13.55 9.90 16.18
C LEU A 397 -14.69 9.16 16.88
N GLU A 398 -14.56 7.86 17.14
CA GLU A 398 -15.60 7.09 17.84
C GLU A 398 -15.86 7.64 19.25
N LYS A 399 -14.78 7.90 20.02
CA LYS A 399 -14.90 8.48 21.37
C LYS A 399 -15.51 9.87 21.32
N LEU A 400 -15.13 10.68 20.34
CA LEU A 400 -15.72 12.00 20.14
C LEU A 400 -17.22 11.90 19.80
N ALA A 401 -17.61 10.99 18.92
CA ALA A 401 -19.01 10.78 18.58
C ALA A 401 -19.84 10.38 19.81
N GLN A 402 -19.29 9.53 20.68
CA GLN A 402 -19.91 9.17 21.97
C GLN A 402 -20.06 10.38 22.90
N ILE A 403 -19.04 11.26 22.97
CA ILE A 403 -19.13 12.50 23.76
C ILE A 403 -20.20 13.44 23.21
N PHE A 404 -20.28 13.58 21.88
CA PHE A 404 -21.31 14.38 21.21
C PHE A 404 -22.71 13.83 21.50
N GLU A 405 -22.90 12.52 21.35
CA GLU A 405 -24.17 11.86 21.65
C GLU A 405 -24.55 12.05 23.12
N GLN A 406 -23.65 11.75 24.06
CA GLN A 406 -23.89 11.92 25.50
C GLN A 406 -24.24 13.37 25.89
N THR A 407 -23.62 14.35 25.22
CA THR A 407 -23.82 15.77 25.53
C THR A 407 -25.11 16.33 24.91
N LEU A 408 -25.46 15.89 23.70
CA LEU A 408 -26.48 16.53 22.88
C LEU A 408 -27.79 15.73 22.74
N GLN A 409 -27.79 14.40 22.95
CA GLN A 409 -28.96 13.54 22.73
C GLN A 409 -30.18 13.94 23.59
N ASP A 410 -29.94 14.33 24.85
CA ASP A 410 -31.00 14.78 25.78
C ASP A 410 -31.24 16.31 25.75
N ALA A 411 -30.52 17.02 24.88
CA ALA A 411 -30.56 18.47 24.82
C ALA A 411 -31.76 19.01 24.03
N LEU A 412 -32.20 20.22 24.39
CA LEU A 412 -33.23 20.94 23.65
C LEU A 412 -32.81 21.17 22.20
N GLY A 413 -33.67 20.76 21.25
CA GLY A 413 -33.39 20.95 19.82
C GLY A 413 -32.34 19.99 19.25
N HIS A 414 -32.10 18.84 19.90
CA HIS A 414 -31.23 17.79 19.34
C HIS A 414 -31.62 17.45 17.89
N ASN A 415 -30.61 17.42 17.03
CA ASN A 415 -30.74 17.00 15.64
C ASN A 415 -29.68 15.94 15.33
N GLN A 416 -30.10 14.69 15.17
CA GLN A 416 -29.21 13.54 14.98
C GLN A 416 -28.24 13.69 13.79
N LEU A 417 -28.59 14.47 12.76
CA LEU A 417 -27.71 14.68 11.60
C LEU A 417 -26.74 15.85 11.79
N ALA A 418 -27.16 16.91 12.50
CA ALA A 418 -26.33 18.10 12.70
C ALA A 418 -25.44 17.99 13.96
N ASP A 419 -25.87 17.20 14.95
CA ASP A 419 -25.19 17.00 16.23
C ASP A 419 -24.17 15.86 16.17
N GLN A 420 -23.52 15.69 15.03
CA GLN A 420 -22.40 14.77 14.83
C GLN A 420 -21.10 15.56 14.68
N PRO A 421 -19.96 15.04 15.15
CA PRO A 421 -18.69 15.73 14.99
C PRO A 421 -18.32 15.83 13.51
N ARG A 422 -18.22 17.06 13.00
CA ARG A 422 -17.79 17.34 11.62
C ARG A 422 -16.45 18.04 11.62
N ILE A 423 -15.43 17.34 11.14
CA ILE A 423 -14.07 17.86 11.03
C ILE A 423 -14.02 18.75 9.77
N ILE A 424 -13.52 19.97 9.92
CA ILE A 424 -13.47 20.96 8.84
C ILE A 424 -12.03 21.20 8.38
N TYR A 425 -11.09 21.18 9.32
CA TYR A 425 -9.75 21.69 9.10
C TYR A 425 -8.73 21.06 10.06
N PHE A 426 -7.46 21.07 9.66
CA PHE A 426 -6.35 20.87 10.59
C PHE A 426 -5.32 21.99 10.48
N GLU A 427 -4.62 22.21 11.59
CA GLU A 427 -3.45 23.08 11.65
C GLU A 427 -2.27 22.31 12.23
N ALA A 428 -1.12 22.41 11.59
CA ALA A 428 0.11 21.77 12.01
C ALA A 428 1.21 22.80 12.28
N GLN A 429 1.87 22.61 13.41
CA GLN A 429 3.02 23.40 13.82
C GLN A 429 4.27 22.54 13.90
N ARG A 430 5.41 23.18 13.70
CA ARG A 430 6.75 22.60 13.78
C ARG A 430 7.65 23.49 14.61
N VAL A 431 8.60 22.86 15.29
CA VAL A 431 9.73 23.51 15.94
C VAL A 431 11.02 22.80 15.58
N ASP A 432 12.10 23.57 15.48
CA ASP A 432 13.45 23.09 15.17
C ASP A 432 14.17 22.78 16.49
N VAL A 433 14.51 21.51 16.70
CA VAL A 433 15.17 21.01 17.92
C VAL A 433 16.57 20.47 17.61
N THR A 434 17.19 20.94 16.51
CA THR A 434 18.50 20.43 16.06
C THR A 434 19.59 20.54 17.12
N ALA A 435 19.56 21.58 17.97
CA ALA A 435 20.56 21.78 19.01
C ALA A 435 20.41 20.82 20.21
N ASP A 436 19.17 20.45 20.54
CA ASP A 436 18.86 19.53 21.64
C ASP A 436 17.56 18.79 21.29
N PRO A 437 17.67 17.60 20.67
CA PRO A 437 16.52 16.80 20.23
C PRO A 437 15.59 16.37 21.37
N ASP A 438 16.07 16.36 22.63
CA ASP A 438 15.34 15.88 23.79
C ASP A 438 14.59 16.99 24.54
N ARG A 439 14.97 18.26 24.34
CA ARG A 439 14.36 19.43 25.01
C ARG A 439 12.84 19.52 24.76
N GLN A 440 12.10 19.96 25.79
CA GLN A 440 10.71 20.41 25.61
C GLN A 440 10.69 21.81 25.01
N PRO A 441 10.09 22.02 23.82
CA PRO A 441 10.09 23.32 23.16
C PRO A 441 9.11 24.29 23.81
N ASP A 442 9.50 25.57 23.91
CA ASP A 442 8.66 26.64 24.43
C ASP A 442 7.52 27.00 23.47
N GLU A 443 6.38 27.45 23.99
CA GLU A 443 5.17 27.75 23.19
C GLU A 443 5.43 28.77 22.06
N ALA A 444 6.34 29.73 22.29
CA ALA A 444 6.67 30.79 21.33
C ALA A 444 7.55 30.31 20.16
N GLU A 445 8.17 29.13 20.26
CA GLU A 445 9.05 28.59 19.22
C GLU A 445 8.30 27.84 18.12
N TRP A 446 7.08 27.40 18.42
CA TRP A 446 6.24 26.69 17.49
C TRP A 446 5.78 27.61 16.36
N LYS A 447 5.98 27.15 15.12
CA LYS A 447 5.59 27.89 13.91
C LYS A 447 4.60 27.07 13.11
N THR A 448 3.52 27.72 12.67
CA THR A 448 2.56 27.09 11.75
C THR A 448 3.25 26.83 10.41
N VAL A 449 3.34 25.55 10.05
CA VAL A 449 4.01 25.11 8.82
C VAL A 449 2.99 24.84 7.72
N THR A 450 1.88 24.21 8.06
CA THR A 450 0.86 23.87 7.08
C THR A 450 -0.51 23.68 7.71
N ASN A 451 -1.50 23.65 6.83
CA ASN A 451 -2.90 23.41 7.15
C ASN A 451 -3.60 22.76 5.94
N THR A 452 -4.90 22.45 6.06
CA THR A 452 -5.67 21.80 4.99
C THR A 452 -5.62 22.58 3.67
N SER A 453 -5.85 23.90 3.71
CA SER A 453 -5.87 24.74 2.48
C SER A 453 -4.51 24.78 1.80
N HIS A 454 -3.43 24.89 2.57
CA HIS A 454 -2.07 24.93 2.05
C HIS A 454 -1.70 23.62 1.35
N GLN A 455 -2.03 22.47 1.94
CA GLN A 455 -1.76 21.16 1.34
C GLN A 455 -2.52 20.93 0.03
N TYR A 456 -3.79 21.31 -0.04
CA TYR A 456 -4.54 21.27 -1.30
C TYR A 456 -3.96 22.23 -2.34
N SER A 457 -3.52 23.42 -1.94
CA SER A 457 -2.83 24.34 -2.84
C SER A 457 -1.51 23.75 -3.35
N LEU A 458 -0.74 23.04 -2.51
CA LEU A 458 0.46 22.31 -2.93
C LEU A 458 0.11 21.22 -3.96
N GLN A 459 -0.88 20.37 -3.66
CA GLN A 459 -1.33 19.34 -4.60
C GLN A 459 -1.72 19.94 -5.96
N GLN A 460 -2.54 20.99 -5.96
CA GLN A 460 -3.07 21.58 -7.19
C GLN A 460 -2.01 22.34 -7.99
N LYS A 461 -1.11 23.09 -7.34
CA LYS A 461 -0.16 23.96 -8.03
C LYS A 461 1.19 23.29 -8.30
N PHE A 462 1.59 22.34 -7.46
CA PHE A 462 2.94 21.80 -7.46
C PHE A 462 3.02 20.36 -7.96
N TRP A 463 2.11 19.48 -7.55
CA TRP A 463 2.21 18.05 -7.87
C TRP A 463 1.66 17.70 -9.25
N ALA A 464 2.31 16.74 -9.91
CA ALA A 464 1.83 16.16 -11.17
C ALA A 464 0.86 14.99 -10.91
N GLY A 465 -0.19 15.26 -10.13
CA GLY A 465 -1.16 14.25 -9.67
C GLY A 465 -0.90 13.83 -8.22
N SER A 466 -1.47 12.68 -7.84
CA SER A 466 -1.31 12.09 -6.51
C SER A 466 -1.28 10.57 -6.64
N ALA A 467 -0.53 9.89 -5.77
CA ALA A 467 -0.54 8.45 -5.71
C ALA A 467 -1.86 7.92 -5.15
N THR A 468 -2.31 6.76 -5.67
CA THR A 468 -3.49 6.07 -5.15
C THR A 468 -3.27 5.74 -3.69
N ASP A 469 -4.23 6.12 -2.85
CA ASP A 469 -4.12 5.86 -1.43
C ASP A 469 -4.18 4.36 -1.15
N ILE A 470 -3.38 3.93 -0.17
CA ILE A 470 -3.29 2.54 0.25
C ILE A 470 -3.93 2.33 1.62
N ILE A 471 -4.48 3.37 2.24
CA ILE A 471 -5.22 3.29 3.50
C ILE A 471 -6.63 2.72 3.30
N ASP A 472 -7.12 1.95 4.28
CA ASP A 472 -8.53 1.57 4.30
C ASP A 472 -9.43 2.83 4.31
N PRO A 473 -10.43 2.92 3.41
CA PRO A 473 -11.35 4.06 3.35
C PRO A 473 -12.04 4.41 4.67
N LYS A 474 -12.17 3.45 5.61
CA LYS A 474 -12.74 3.74 6.94
C LYS A 474 -11.92 4.78 7.71
N TYR A 475 -10.59 4.78 7.59
CA TYR A 475 -9.71 5.76 8.26
C TYR A 475 -9.51 7.05 7.45
N TYR A 476 -9.81 7.02 6.16
CA TYR A 476 -9.66 8.16 5.27
C TYR A 476 -10.74 9.21 5.53
N ASP A 477 -10.33 10.47 5.61
CA ASP A 477 -11.20 11.63 5.53
C ASP A 477 -10.52 12.69 4.65
N PRO A 478 -11.10 13.09 3.51
CA PRO A 478 -10.42 14.00 2.59
C PRO A 478 -10.03 15.33 3.25
N THR A 479 -10.76 15.81 4.26
CA THR A 479 -10.48 17.11 4.90
C THR A 479 -9.17 17.14 5.70
N ILE A 480 -8.74 15.99 6.20
CA ILE A 480 -7.59 15.86 7.11
C ILE A 480 -6.55 14.81 6.67
N THR A 481 -6.93 13.88 5.79
CA THR A 481 -6.03 12.89 5.19
C THR A 481 -5.57 13.39 3.83
N MET A 482 -4.47 14.16 3.80
CA MET A 482 -3.97 14.69 2.53
C MET A 482 -3.54 13.58 1.58
N PRO A 483 -3.82 13.70 0.27
CA PRO A 483 -3.50 12.68 -0.71
C PRO A 483 -1.99 12.44 -0.78
N VAL A 484 -1.59 11.20 -1.06
CA VAL A 484 -0.17 10.83 -1.09
C VAL A 484 0.52 11.55 -2.26
N PRO A 485 1.66 12.24 -2.01
CA PRO A 485 2.41 12.90 -3.09
C PRO A 485 2.81 11.87 -4.16
N PRO A 486 2.99 12.29 -5.42
CA PRO A 486 3.40 11.41 -6.51
C PRO A 486 4.89 11.07 -6.42
N VAL A 487 5.27 10.39 -5.34
CA VAL A 487 6.64 9.92 -5.10
C VAL A 487 6.98 8.78 -6.05
N LEU A 488 8.15 8.87 -6.64
CA LEU A 488 8.69 7.95 -7.63
C LEU A 488 9.69 7.01 -6.96
N MET A 489 9.76 5.76 -7.42
CA MET A 489 10.77 4.77 -7.00
C MET A 489 10.82 4.50 -5.48
N THR A 490 9.76 4.84 -4.74
CA THR A 490 9.71 4.80 -3.28
C THR A 490 8.48 4.01 -2.81
N LYS A 491 8.64 3.23 -1.73
CA LYS A 491 7.52 2.52 -1.09
C LYS A 491 6.55 3.53 -0.47
N LEU A 492 5.25 3.34 -0.70
CA LEU A 492 4.22 4.29 -0.24
C LEU A 492 3.84 4.04 1.23
N GLU A 493 4.02 2.82 1.74
CA GLU A 493 3.60 2.40 3.08
C GLU A 493 4.10 3.34 4.20
N PRO A 494 5.39 3.66 4.31
CA PRO A 494 5.89 4.51 5.40
C PRO A 494 5.35 5.95 5.34
N ILE A 495 4.92 6.39 4.15
CA ILE A 495 4.52 7.76 3.84
C ILE A 495 3.00 7.93 4.00
N ALA A 496 2.24 6.87 3.74
CA ALA A 496 0.79 6.90 3.65
C ALA A 496 0.09 6.29 4.86
N LEU A 497 0.68 5.29 5.53
CA LEU A 497 0.03 4.51 6.59
C LEU A 497 0.63 4.83 7.96
N HIS A 498 -0.23 4.97 8.96
CA HIS A 498 0.15 4.97 10.37
C HIS A 498 0.25 3.53 10.87
N SER A 499 1.11 3.24 11.84
CA SER A 499 1.30 1.90 12.42
C SER A 499 0.01 1.19 12.89
N GLU A 500 -1.00 1.92 13.35
CA GLU A 500 -2.28 1.36 13.84
C GLU A 500 -3.39 1.40 12.78
N THR A 501 -3.11 1.90 11.59
CA THR A 501 -4.08 1.90 10.48
C THR A 501 -3.87 0.70 9.58
N GLU A 502 -4.96 0.12 9.11
CA GLU A 502 -4.92 -1.02 8.22
C GLU A 502 -4.68 -0.56 6.77
N LYS A 503 -3.83 -1.31 6.07
CA LYS A 503 -3.68 -1.20 4.62
C LYS A 503 -4.97 -1.66 3.97
N MET A 504 -5.44 -0.91 2.96
CA MET A 504 -6.54 -1.31 2.10
C MET A 504 -6.28 -2.74 1.63
N ARG A 505 -7.09 -3.66 2.12
CA ARG A 505 -7.04 -5.05 1.66
C ARG A 505 -7.53 -5.01 0.23
N ARG A 506 -6.59 -4.99 -0.73
CA ARG A 506 -6.94 -5.25 -2.12
C ARG A 506 -7.69 -6.57 -2.09
N GLY A 507 -9.00 -6.52 -2.30
CA GLY A 507 -9.81 -7.73 -2.47
C GLY A 507 -9.06 -8.61 -3.47
N PRO A 508 -9.09 -9.94 -3.32
CA PRO A 508 -8.29 -10.84 -4.13
C PRO A 508 -8.43 -10.42 -5.58
N VAL A 509 -7.39 -9.79 -6.11
CA VAL A 509 -7.32 -9.44 -7.52
C VAL A 509 -7.39 -10.81 -8.16
N SER A 510 -8.51 -11.14 -8.78
CA SER A 510 -8.72 -12.46 -9.35
C SER A 510 -7.49 -12.72 -10.21
N PRO A 511 -6.63 -13.69 -9.86
CA PRO A 511 -5.33 -13.83 -10.49
C PRO A 511 -5.59 -14.13 -11.96
N GLN A 512 -5.41 -13.11 -12.79
CA GLN A 512 -5.60 -13.20 -14.21
C GLN A 512 -4.30 -13.77 -14.78
N GLY A 513 -4.18 -15.09 -14.78
CA GLY A 513 -3.50 -15.81 -15.86
C GLY A 513 -2.00 -16.15 -15.77
N ASP A 514 -1.26 -15.83 -14.71
CA ASP A 514 0.14 -16.27 -14.60
C ASP A 514 0.25 -17.61 -13.85
N GLN A 515 -0.10 -18.71 -14.53
CA GLN A 515 0.26 -20.06 -14.07
C GLN A 515 1.75 -20.32 -14.35
N GLU A 516 2.59 -20.00 -13.38
CA GLU A 516 3.94 -20.55 -13.29
C GLU A 516 3.83 -22.05 -13.01
N LYS A 517 4.17 -22.87 -14.02
CA LYS A 517 4.18 -24.34 -13.93
C LYS A 517 5.31 -24.80 -13.01
N THR A 518 4.99 -25.11 -11.76
CA THR A 518 5.82 -25.99 -10.93
C THR A 518 5.07 -27.31 -10.72
N GLY A 519 5.56 -28.38 -11.34
CA GLY A 519 5.03 -29.73 -11.18
C GLY A 519 5.72 -30.45 -10.03
N ASP A 520 4.92 -30.97 -9.10
CA ASP A 520 5.18 -32.23 -8.40
C ASP A 520 3.88 -32.66 -7.70
N GLU A 521 3.26 -33.74 -8.20
CA GLU A 521 2.05 -34.37 -7.64
C GLU A 521 2.41 -35.75 -7.07
N THR A 522 2.27 -35.92 -5.75
CA THR A 522 2.03 -37.22 -5.12
C THR A 522 0.93 -37.06 -4.08
N GLY A 523 -0.25 -37.65 -4.32
CA GLY A 523 -1.39 -37.57 -3.41
C GLY A 523 -2.18 -38.88 -3.37
N GLU A 524 -2.06 -39.57 -2.23
CA GLU A 524 -2.77 -40.78 -1.82
C GLU A 524 -4.29 -40.55 -1.67
N GLN A 525 -5.07 -41.60 -1.96
CA GLN A 525 -6.52 -41.67 -1.79
C GLN A 525 -6.90 -42.11 -0.36
N GLN A 526 -7.94 -41.49 0.22
CA GLN A 526 -8.63 -41.99 1.42
C GLN A 526 -10.11 -42.27 1.12
N PRO A 527 -10.72 -43.31 1.75
CA PRO A 527 -12.10 -43.71 1.52
C PRO A 527 -13.12 -42.83 2.28
N LEU A 528 -14.30 -42.63 1.68
CA LEU A 528 -15.44 -41.90 2.23
C LEU A 528 -16.25 -42.77 3.19
N ASP A 529 -16.48 -42.27 4.41
CA ASP A 529 -17.34 -42.85 5.43
C ASP A 529 -18.71 -42.13 5.42
N LEU A 530 -19.79 -42.90 5.28
CA LEU A 530 -21.18 -42.46 5.15
C LEU A 530 -21.95 -42.87 6.41
N THR A 531 -22.00 -42.02 7.43
CA THR A 531 -22.94 -42.14 8.56
C THR A 531 -23.23 -40.80 9.22
N ASP A 532 -24.30 -40.11 8.79
CA ASP A 532 -25.01 -39.15 9.67
C ASP A 532 -26.48 -38.95 9.22
N PRO A 533 -27.48 -39.53 9.91
CA PRO A 533 -28.89 -39.32 9.64
C PRO A 533 -29.50 -38.36 10.67
N GLY A 534 -29.68 -37.08 10.33
CA GLY A 534 -30.13 -36.12 11.35
C GLY A 534 -30.54 -34.72 10.93
N ALA A 535 -31.19 -34.51 9.79
CA ALA A 535 -31.83 -33.21 9.50
C ALA A 535 -33.07 -33.36 8.62
N MET A 536 -34.24 -33.52 9.26
CA MET A 536 -35.55 -33.29 8.63
C MET A 536 -36.08 -31.90 9.02
N PRO A 537 -36.65 -31.12 8.09
CA PRO A 537 -37.39 -29.90 8.41
C PRO A 537 -38.88 -30.21 8.69
N GLY A 538 -39.40 -29.59 9.74
CA GLY A 538 -40.81 -29.67 10.18
C GLY A 538 -41.80 -28.80 9.38
N PRO A 539 -43.10 -28.86 9.70
CA PRO A 539 -44.16 -29.03 8.70
C PRO A 539 -45.07 -27.82 8.49
N GLY A 540 -45.79 -27.85 7.37
CA GLY A 540 -46.79 -26.85 6.99
C GLY A 540 -48.17 -27.03 7.63
N VAL A 541 -48.97 -25.96 7.52
CA VAL A 541 -50.44 -25.95 7.64
C VAL A 541 -50.95 -24.97 6.56
N GLY A 542 -51.81 -25.45 5.65
CA GLY A 542 -52.45 -24.66 4.57
C GLY A 542 -53.75 -23.97 5.02
N PRO A 543 -54.81 -23.85 4.20
CA PRO A 543 -54.86 -23.48 2.78
C PRO A 543 -55.99 -22.44 2.46
N GLY A 544 -55.92 -21.84 1.25
CA GLY A 544 -57.11 -21.49 0.46
C GLY A 544 -57.54 -20.01 0.35
N GLN A 545 -57.46 -19.45 -0.87
CA GLN A 545 -58.63 -18.91 -1.62
C GLN A 545 -58.22 -18.36 -3.01
N MET A 546 -58.63 -19.11 -4.05
CA MET A 546 -59.42 -18.69 -5.23
C MET A 546 -59.05 -17.43 -6.06
N THR A 547 -58.43 -17.69 -7.24
CA THR A 547 -58.85 -17.35 -8.65
C THR A 547 -59.11 -15.89 -9.10
N PRO A 548 -59.22 -15.58 -10.42
CA PRO A 548 -58.51 -16.07 -11.62
C PRO A 548 -58.22 -14.98 -12.72
N GLY A 549 -57.29 -15.29 -13.64
CA GLY A 549 -57.38 -14.94 -15.08
C GLY A 549 -57.17 -13.48 -15.49
N GLN A 550 -56.82 -13.12 -16.73
CA GLN A 550 -56.70 -13.90 -17.96
C GLN A 550 -56.20 -12.94 -19.07
N PHE A 551 -55.43 -13.50 -20.01
CA PHE A 551 -55.26 -13.10 -21.42
C PHE A 551 -54.63 -11.75 -21.78
N ASN A 552 -53.47 -11.88 -22.43
CA ASN A 552 -53.11 -11.09 -23.60
C ASN A 552 -53.00 -12.05 -24.80
N PRO A 553 -53.63 -11.77 -25.95
CA PRO A 553 -53.22 -12.39 -27.20
C PRO A 553 -52.80 -11.34 -28.24
N GLY A 554 -51.55 -11.44 -28.68
CA GLY A 554 -51.23 -11.77 -30.08
C GLY A 554 -51.65 -10.82 -31.22
N ALA A 555 -50.60 -10.29 -31.86
CA ALA A 555 -50.29 -10.42 -33.30
C ALA A 555 -50.91 -9.46 -34.34
N MET A 556 -50.05 -9.17 -35.35
CA MET A 556 -50.29 -8.75 -36.75
C MET A 556 -50.09 -7.26 -37.12
N VAL A 557 -48.89 -6.92 -37.62
CA VAL A 557 -48.50 -6.46 -38.99
C VAL A 557 -49.66 -6.05 -39.96
N PRO A 558 -49.50 -5.23 -41.03
CA PRO A 558 -48.69 -4.03 -41.36
C PRO A 558 -49.51 -2.84 -41.98
N GLY A 559 -48.89 -1.64 -42.07
CA GLY A 559 -49.00 -0.79 -43.26
C GLY A 559 -49.95 0.43 -43.30
N GLN A 560 -49.40 1.51 -43.86
CA GLN A 560 -50.01 2.56 -44.70
C GLN A 560 -50.59 3.87 -44.11
N MET A 561 -50.08 4.97 -44.71
CA MET A 561 -50.70 6.26 -45.06
C MET A 561 -50.64 7.47 -44.07
N THR A 562 -49.82 8.46 -44.50
CA THR A 562 -50.00 9.94 -44.46
C THR A 562 -51.46 10.40 -44.71
N PRO A 563 -51.92 11.66 -44.40
CA PRO A 563 -51.20 12.95 -44.56
C PRO A 563 -51.55 14.11 -43.57
N GLY A 564 -50.81 15.24 -43.62
CA GLY A 564 -51.35 16.55 -43.17
C GLY A 564 -50.36 17.59 -42.61
N GLN A 565 -49.79 18.39 -43.51
CA GLN A 565 -49.12 19.72 -43.35
C GLN A 565 -49.96 20.78 -42.57
N PRO A 566 -49.56 22.09 -42.39
CA PRO A 566 -48.45 22.90 -42.96
C PRO A 566 -47.68 23.79 -41.92
N GLY A 567 -46.45 24.26 -42.11
CA GLY A 567 -45.94 25.25 -43.08
C GLY A 567 -45.59 26.57 -42.34
N MET A 568 -44.33 27.05 -42.34
CA MET A 568 -43.79 28.17 -43.16
C MET A 568 -42.78 28.99 -42.27
N PRO A 569 -41.97 29.95 -42.77
CA PRO A 569 -40.86 29.79 -43.72
C PRO A 569 -39.64 30.74 -43.48
N GLY A 570 -38.42 30.29 -43.80
CA GLY A 570 -37.57 30.95 -44.80
C GLY A 570 -36.65 32.16 -44.48
N TYR A 571 -35.41 32.01 -44.97
CA TYR A 571 -34.59 32.99 -45.73
C TYR A 571 -33.46 33.78 -44.99
N PRO A 572 -32.37 34.19 -45.69
CA PRO A 572 -31.03 33.56 -45.59
C PRO A 572 -29.85 34.58 -45.65
N GLY A 573 -28.61 34.09 -45.78
CA GLY A 573 -27.58 34.77 -46.58
C GLY A 573 -26.25 35.15 -45.90
N ALA A 574 -25.19 34.51 -46.39
CA ALA A 574 -23.74 34.76 -46.32
C ALA A 574 -23.27 36.23 -46.61
N PRO A 575 -21.97 36.56 -46.77
CA PRO A 575 -20.68 36.08 -46.20
C PRO A 575 -19.71 37.21 -45.76
N GLY A 576 -18.57 36.86 -45.13
CA GLY A 576 -17.26 37.38 -45.57
C GLY A 576 -16.43 38.32 -44.66
N ALA A 577 -15.17 37.91 -44.48
CA ALA A 577 -13.93 38.70 -44.46
C ALA A 577 -13.59 39.69 -43.30
N GLY A 578 -12.45 39.41 -42.64
CA GLY A 578 -11.28 40.29 -42.77
C GLY A 578 -10.90 41.24 -41.61
N TYR A 579 -9.97 40.78 -40.76
CA TYR A 579 -8.73 41.49 -40.36
C TYR A 579 -8.81 42.82 -39.54
N PRO A 580 -7.70 43.38 -39.02
CA PRO A 580 -7.46 43.52 -37.58
C PRO A 580 -7.26 44.98 -37.08
N GLY A 581 -7.06 45.14 -35.77
CA GLY A 581 -6.06 46.09 -35.27
C GLY A 581 -6.54 47.29 -34.45
N ALA A 582 -6.05 47.30 -33.20
CA ALA A 582 -5.39 48.45 -32.57
C ALA A 582 -6.28 49.62 -32.05
N PRO A 583 -5.72 50.56 -31.26
CA PRO A 583 -6.20 50.84 -29.90
C PRO A 583 -6.53 52.33 -29.67
N GLY A 584 -7.01 52.70 -28.47
CA GLY A 584 -7.07 54.10 -28.03
C GLY A 584 -8.29 54.36 -27.16
N ALA A 585 -8.12 54.82 -25.91
CA ALA A 585 -7.98 56.24 -25.55
C ALA A 585 -9.29 57.00 -25.86
N GLY A 586 -9.96 57.70 -24.94
CA GLY A 586 -9.71 58.02 -23.55
C GLY A 586 -10.70 59.14 -23.17
N TYR A 587 -10.80 59.39 -21.86
CA TYR A 587 -11.04 60.72 -21.28
C TYR A 587 -12.46 61.34 -21.39
N PRO A 588 -12.77 62.40 -20.59
CA PRO A 588 -13.76 62.30 -19.50
C PRO A 588 -14.80 63.46 -19.51
N GLY A 589 -15.61 63.55 -18.43
CA GLY A 589 -16.39 64.74 -18.06
C GLY A 589 -17.76 64.79 -18.75
N ALA A 590 -18.83 65.31 -18.17
CA ALA A 590 -18.98 66.35 -17.16
C ALA A 590 -20.45 66.31 -16.60
N PRO A 591 -20.83 67.18 -15.64
CA PRO A 591 -21.88 66.96 -14.64
C PRO A 591 -23.22 67.68 -14.93
N GLY A 592 -24.25 67.37 -14.14
CA GLY A 592 -25.49 68.18 -13.99
C GLY A 592 -26.57 67.36 -13.27
N ALA A 593 -26.95 67.65 -12.01
CA ALA A 593 -27.76 68.76 -11.50
C ALA A 593 -29.29 68.58 -11.69
N GLY A 594 -30.04 68.71 -10.58
CA GLY A 594 -31.50 68.95 -10.53
C GLY A 594 -32.30 67.82 -9.87
N MET A 595 -32.65 67.90 -8.58
CA MET A 595 -33.84 68.57 -8.01
C MET A 595 -35.19 68.07 -8.57
N MET A 596 -35.97 67.32 -7.78
CA MET A 596 -37.24 67.78 -7.17
C MET A 596 -38.03 66.62 -6.47
N PRO A 597 -38.94 66.95 -5.54
CA PRO A 597 -39.44 66.09 -4.47
C PRO A 597 -40.94 65.73 -4.59
N GLY A 598 -41.43 64.87 -3.68
CA GLY A 598 -42.82 64.93 -3.20
C GLY A 598 -43.69 63.70 -3.51
N GLY A 599 -44.30 63.14 -2.46
CA GLY A 599 -45.32 62.10 -2.58
C GLY A 599 -45.69 61.43 -1.24
N GLU A 600 -46.33 62.20 -0.34
CA GLU A 600 -47.07 61.70 0.83
C GLU A 600 -48.31 60.87 0.45
N GLY A 601 -48.75 60.00 1.38
CA GLY A 601 -50.06 59.34 1.40
C GLY A 601 -49.98 57.98 2.08
N SER A 602 -50.00 57.85 3.41
CA SER A 602 -51.20 57.89 4.28
C SER A 602 -52.26 56.84 3.89
N TYR A 603 -52.39 55.74 4.65
CA TYR A 603 -53.61 55.28 5.33
C TYR A 603 -53.36 53.93 6.00
N ALA A 604 -53.93 53.80 7.20
CA ALA A 604 -53.67 52.79 8.20
C ALA A 604 -54.81 51.71 8.23
N PRO A 605 -55.02 50.91 9.29
CA PRO A 605 -55.17 49.44 9.20
C PRO A 605 -56.57 48.95 9.61
N GLN A 606 -56.92 47.67 9.35
CA GLN A 606 -57.99 46.91 10.04
C GLN A 606 -58.02 45.46 9.48
N SER A 607 -57.68 44.46 10.30
CA SER A 607 -58.60 43.60 11.07
C SER A 607 -59.50 42.69 10.23
N ALA A 608 -59.26 41.37 10.28
CA ALA A 608 -60.30 40.36 10.14
C ALA A 608 -59.81 39.02 10.73
N GLU A 609 -60.31 38.72 11.92
CA GLU A 609 -60.50 37.34 12.39
C GLU A 609 -61.43 36.58 11.44
N GLY A 610 -61.28 35.26 11.36
CA GLY A 610 -62.43 34.40 11.09
C GLY A 610 -62.23 33.25 10.11
N SER A 611 -62.25 32.05 10.67
CA SER A 611 -63.08 30.93 10.22
C SER A 611 -62.51 29.93 9.20
N TYR A 612 -62.21 28.75 9.75
CA TYR A 612 -62.58 27.40 9.29
C TYR A 612 -62.88 27.17 7.80
N GLY A 613 -62.13 26.22 7.22
CA GLY A 613 -62.50 25.52 6.00
C GLY A 613 -61.76 24.18 5.89
N MET A 614 -62.29 23.14 6.54
CA MET A 614 -61.99 21.76 6.17
C MET A 614 -62.50 21.49 4.75
N MET A 615 -61.70 20.86 3.88
CA MET A 615 -62.09 19.60 3.22
C MET A 615 -60.95 18.94 2.43
N PRO A 616 -61.06 17.62 2.21
CA PRO A 616 -59.97 16.73 1.82
C PRO A 616 -60.06 16.31 0.34
N GLY A 617 -58.95 15.73 -0.15
CA GLY A 617 -59.02 14.65 -1.14
C GLY A 617 -58.90 15.05 -2.61
N ALA A 618 -57.94 14.38 -3.25
CA ALA A 618 -57.92 13.95 -4.65
C ALA A 618 -57.82 15.02 -5.75
N GLY A 619 -56.74 14.91 -6.54
CA GLY A 619 -56.82 15.16 -7.97
C GLY A 619 -55.64 15.94 -8.56
N MET A 620 -54.79 15.21 -9.29
CA MET A 620 -54.15 15.65 -10.53
C MET A 620 -53.08 16.74 -10.46
N MET A 621 -51.81 16.32 -10.55
CA MET A 621 -50.79 17.04 -11.32
C MET A 621 -50.13 16.03 -12.27
N PRO A 622 -50.44 16.08 -13.59
CA PRO A 622 -49.78 15.30 -14.61
C PRO A 622 -48.53 16.04 -15.14
N GLY A 623 -47.49 15.30 -15.50
CA GLY A 623 -46.47 15.76 -16.45
C GLY A 623 -45.37 16.64 -15.86
N GLY A 624 -44.39 16.01 -15.24
CA GLY A 624 -43.08 16.61 -14.94
C GLY A 624 -41.98 15.60 -15.29
N GLU A 625 -41.67 15.52 -16.58
CA GLU A 625 -40.56 14.74 -17.13
C GLU A 625 -39.22 15.18 -16.50
N GLY A 626 -38.33 14.20 -16.28
CA GLY A 626 -36.89 14.47 -16.26
C GLY A 626 -36.26 14.84 -14.91
N SER A 627 -36.71 14.25 -13.80
CA SER A 627 -35.91 14.27 -12.57
C SER A 627 -34.94 13.09 -12.56
N GLY A 628 -33.67 13.39 -12.85
CA GLY A 628 -32.56 12.43 -12.81
C GLY A 628 -32.55 11.63 -11.52
N MET A 629 -32.77 10.33 -11.68
CA MET A 629 -32.73 9.30 -10.65
C MET A 629 -31.28 9.21 -10.16
N TYR A 630 -30.90 10.08 -9.22
CA TYR A 630 -29.71 9.93 -8.41
C TYR A 630 -29.76 8.52 -7.80
N GLY A 631 -28.79 7.69 -8.20
CA GLY A 631 -28.66 6.32 -7.72
C GLY A 631 -28.68 6.31 -6.20
N GLY A 632 -29.76 5.76 -5.65
CA GLY A 632 -29.86 5.45 -4.24
C GLY A 632 -28.77 4.45 -3.90
N TYR A 633 -27.63 4.97 -3.42
CA TYR A 633 -26.78 4.21 -2.53
C TYR A 633 -27.71 3.68 -1.45
N GLY A 634 -27.87 2.36 -1.41
CA GLY A 634 -28.74 1.70 -0.46
C GLY A 634 -28.48 2.27 0.92
N MET A 635 -29.55 2.57 1.65
CA MET A 635 -29.56 2.90 3.07
C MET A 635 -28.99 1.70 3.85
N GLY A 636 -27.71 1.42 3.66
CA GLY A 636 -26.93 0.55 4.50
C GLY A 636 -27.01 1.12 5.90
N GLN A 637 -27.26 0.24 6.85
CA GLN A 637 -27.16 0.52 8.28
C GLN A 637 -26.00 1.48 8.54
N PRO A 638 -26.16 2.50 9.42
CA PRO A 638 -25.08 3.41 9.74
C PRO A 638 -23.88 2.57 10.18
N MET A 639 -22.88 2.48 9.30
CA MET A 639 -21.61 1.84 9.64
C MET A 639 -21.08 2.66 10.82
N GLY A 640 -20.89 1.99 11.97
CA GLY A 640 -20.41 2.67 13.18
C GLY A 640 -19.17 3.50 12.89
N PHE A 641 -18.98 4.58 13.65
CA PHE A 641 -17.80 5.43 13.49
C PHE A 641 -16.53 4.57 13.64
N PRO A 642 -15.52 4.74 12.77
CA PRO A 642 -14.25 4.08 12.97
C PRO A 642 -13.61 4.60 14.26
N GLU A 643 -12.88 3.73 14.97
CA GLU A 643 -12.19 4.10 16.21
C GLU A 643 -11.33 5.36 16.03
N TYR A 644 -10.62 5.43 14.89
CA TYR A 644 -9.79 6.54 14.50
C TYR A 644 -10.08 7.06 13.08
N LYS A 645 -9.75 8.33 12.84
CA LYS A 645 -9.48 8.89 11.50
C LYS A 645 -8.01 9.28 11.38
N LEU A 646 -7.44 9.14 10.19
CA LEU A 646 -6.05 9.52 9.94
C LEU A 646 -5.95 11.01 9.56
N VAL A 647 -5.22 11.79 10.33
CA VAL A 647 -4.70 13.09 9.91
C VAL A 647 -3.35 12.85 9.23
N ARG A 648 -3.17 13.30 7.99
CA ARG A 648 -1.93 13.11 7.23
C ARG A 648 -1.58 14.36 6.47
N PHE A 649 -0.33 14.82 6.57
CA PHE A 649 0.17 15.95 5.78
C PHE A 649 1.66 15.81 5.49
N TYR A 650 2.16 16.64 4.56
CA TYR A 650 3.53 16.59 4.09
C TYR A 650 4.22 17.95 4.23
N ASP A 651 5.34 17.96 4.96
CA ASP A 651 6.13 19.17 5.17
C ASP A 651 7.38 19.16 4.29
N PHE A 652 7.31 19.89 3.17
CA PHE A 652 8.42 20.10 2.22
C PHE A 652 9.33 21.29 2.61
N GLY A 653 9.01 22.01 3.69
CA GLY A 653 9.77 23.18 4.13
C GLY A 653 10.90 22.83 5.10
N ILE A 654 11.38 21.59 5.06
CA ILE A 654 12.44 21.10 5.94
C ILE A 654 13.81 21.28 5.29
N VAL A 655 14.81 21.48 6.15
CA VAL A 655 16.22 21.50 5.79
C VAL A 655 16.86 20.19 6.27
N PRO A 656 17.49 19.40 5.38
CA PRO A 656 18.25 18.22 5.75
C PRO A 656 19.35 18.50 6.77
N GLY A 657 19.64 17.51 7.61
CA GLY A 657 20.55 17.64 8.75
C GLY A 657 19.97 18.40 9.93
N ARG A 658 18.73 18.91 9.82
CA ARG A 658 17.99 19.47 10.95
C ARG A 658 16.97 18.48 11.49
N VAL A 659 16.69 18.60 12.78
CA VAL A 659 15.76 17.76 13.52
C VAL A 659 14.56 18.60 13.96
N TYR A 660 13.36 18.08 13.74
CA TYR A 660 12.11 18.80 14.00
C TYR A 660 11.15 18.00 14.88
N ARG A 661 10.31 18.70 15.63
CA ARG A 661 9.12 18.13 16.28
C ARG A 661 7.87 18.77 15.73
N TYR A 662 6.77 18.02 15.74
CA TYR A 662 5.49 18.42 15.19
C TYR A 662 4.39 18.32 16.23
N ARG A 663 3.37 19.17 16.08
CA ARG A 663 2.09 19.04 16.78
C ARG A 663 0.94 19.48 15.89
N VAL A 664 -0.24 18.94 16.15
CA VAL A 664 -1.42 19.09 15.31
C VAL A 664 -2.64 19.36 16.17
N ARG A 665 -3.52 20.22 15.69
CA ARG A 665 -4.88 20.41 16.23
C ARG A 665 -5.91 20.42 15.11
N LEU A 666 -7.15 20.07 15.43
CA LEU A 666 -8.25 20.03 14.47
C LEU A 666 -9.25 21.15 14.75
N TRP A 667 -9.96 21.57 13.70
CA TRP A 667 -11.09 22.48 13.79
C TRP A 667 -12.36 21.68 13.48
N ILE A 668 -13.29 21.70 14.42
CA ILE A 668 -14.51 20.91 14.41
C ILE A 668 -15.68 21.89 14.34
N GLU A 669 -16.68 21.59 13.52
CA GLU A 669 -17.88 22.41 13.41
C GLU A 669 -18.54 22.55 14.78
N ASP A 670 -18.88 23.78 15.16
CA ASP A 670 -19.54 24.07 16.41
C ASP A 670 -21.03 23.68 16.30
N PRO A 671 -21.51 22.64 17.01
CA PRO A 671 -22.92 22.21 16.93
C PRO A 671 -23.88 23.27 17.49
N ASN A 672 -23.38 24.25 18.25
CA ASN A 672 -24.16 25.36 18.79
C ASN A 672 -24.04 26.63 17.93
N ARG A 673 -23.13 26.66 16.95
CA ARG A 673 -22.96 27.76 15.99
C ARG A 673 -22.51 27.23 14.62
N PRO A 674 -23.34 26.44 13.92
CA PRO A 674 -22.97 25.78 12.67
C PRO A 674 -22.69 26.78 11.54
N GLN A 675 -22.07 26.27 10.48
CA GLN A 675 -21.72 27.06 9.29
C GLN A 675 -22.95 27.73 8.68
N ASN A 676 -24.05 26.98 8.59
CA ASN A 676 -25.33 27.49 8.14
C ASN A 676 -26.09 28.13 9.32
N PRO A 677 -26.29 29.47 9.33
CA PRO A 677 -27.01 30.13 10.41
C PRO A 677 -28.46 29.64 10.59
N ALA A 678 -29.08 29.12 9.53
CA ALA A 678 -30.49 28.68 9.57
C ALA A 678 -30.71 27.41 10.41
N VAL A 679 -29.65 26.62 10.64
CA VAL A 679 -29.73 25.41 11.49
C VAL A 679 -29.15 25.67 12.89
N ALA A 680 -28.75 26.91 13.19
CA ALA A 680 -28.22 27.25 14.51
C ALA A 680 -29.34 27.22 15.57
N PRO A 681 -29.10 26.58 16.73
CA PRO A 681 -30.08 26.56 17.81
C PRO A 681 -30.30 27.98 18.36
N PRO A 682 -31.53 28.35 18.74
CA PRO A 682 -31.80 29.64 19.35
C PRO A 682 -31.11 29.74 20.72
N ALA A 683 -30.64 30.93 21.09
CA ALA A 683 -29.89 31.16 22.34
C ALA A 683 -30.60 30.70 23.62
N GLN A 684 -31.94 30.58 23.60
CA GLN A 684 -32.74 30.08 24.74
C GLN A 684 -32.57 28.57 24.99
N MET A 685 -32.14 27.81 23.98
CA MET A 685 -31.86 26.39 24.07
C MET A 685 -30.44 26.11 24.56
N LEU A 686 -29.56 27.11 24.57
CA LEU A 686 -28.16 26.98 24.98
C LEU A 686 -28.02 27.13 26.49
N GLU A 687 -27.06 26.42 27.08
CA GLU A 687 -26.63 26.66 28.46
C GLU A 687 -26.03 28.07 28.60
N ASP A 688 -26.12 28.69 29.77
CA ASP A 688 -25.73 30.09 29.97
C ASP A 688 -24.26 30.34 29.59
N ALA A 689 -23.35 29.41 29.92
CA ALA A 689 -21.94 29.48 29.54
C ALA A 689 -21.73 29.41 28.01
N VAL A 690 -22.46 28.53 27.33
CA VAL A 690 -22.41 28.37 25.87
C VAL A 690 -23.00 29.59 25.17
N ALA A 691 -24.12 30.10 25.65
CA ALA A 691 -24.76 31.31 25.12
C ALA A 691 -23.83 32.53 25.26
N LEU A 692 -23.13 32.66 26.39
CA LEU A 692 -22.13 33.71 26.60
C LEU A 692 -20.97 33.57 25.62
N ARG A 693 -20.42 32.37 25.45
CA ARG A 693 -19.35 32.09 24.47
C ARG A 693 -19.80 32.44 23.06
N VAL A 694 -20.93 31.91 22.60
CA VAL A 694 -21.45 32.16 21.24
C VAL A 694 -21.63 33.66 20.99
N ARG A 695 -22.16 34.41 21.96
CA ARG A 695 -22.27 35.88 21.88
C ARG A 695 -20.92 36.59 21.81
N GLN A 696 -19.91 36.12 22.53
CA GLN A 696 -18.55 36.67 22.45
C GLN A 696 -17.96 36.47 21.06
N VAL A 697 -18.04 35.25 20.51
CA VAL A 697 -17.54 34.97 19.16
C VAL A 697 -18.35 35.72 18.10
N GLU A 698 -19.66 35.92 18.29
CA GLU A 698 -20.47 36.81 17.44
C GLU A 698 -20.03 38.27 17.49
N ALA A 699 -19.72 38.79 18.68
CA ALA A 699 -19.22 40.15 18.83
C ALA A 699 -17.83 40.33 18.18
N GLU A 700 -16.96 39.32 18.30
CA GLU A 700 -15.65 39.31 17.63
C GLU A 700 -15.80 39.25 16.10
N ASP A 701 -16.65 38.37 15.59
CA ASP A 701 -16.90 38.25 14.16
C ASP A 701 -17.57 39.49 13.57
N ALA A 702 -18.40 40.19 14.32
CA ALA A 702 -19.03 41.44 13.88
C ALA A 702 -18.00 42.54 13.55
N THR A 703 -16.75 42.43 14.04
CA THR A 703 -15.65 43.33 13.66
C THR A 703 -15.03 43.00 12.31
N LYS A 704 -15.32 41.82 11.74
CA LYS A 704 -14.76 41.30 10.50
C LYS A 704 -15.85 41.20 9.44
N GLU A 705 -15.67 41.87 8.31
CA GLU A 705 -16.67 41.87 7.23
C GLU A 705 -16.80 40.47 6.61
N ASN A 706 -18.04 39.96 6.50
CA ASN A 706 -18.38 38.66 5.90
C ASN A 706 -17.67 37.44 6.54
N TYR A 707 -17.34 37.52 7.82
CA TYR A 707 -16.70 36.43 8.55
C TYR A 707 -17.64 35.84 9.61
N ARG A 708 -17.68 34.52 9.72
CA ARG A 708 -18.41 33.80 10.76
C ARG A 708 -17.53 32.65 11.22
N THR A 709 -17.15 32.67 12.49
CA THR A 709 -16.49 31.56 13.16
C THR A 709 -17.55 30.53 13.52
N TYR A 710 -17.56 29.40 12.81
CA TYR A 710 -18.51 28.31 13.02
C TYR A 710 -17.83 27.01 13.50
N TRP A 711 -16.63 27.13 14.04
CA TRP A 711 -15.81 26.01 14.48
C TRP A 711 -15.23 26.26 15.86
N ARG A 712 -14.83 25.17 16.50
CA ARG A 712 -14.04 25.14 17.73
C ARG A 712 -12.76 24.34 17.46
N THR A 713 -11.68 24.71 18.13
CA THR A 713 -10.39 24.01 17.99
C THR A 713 -10.22 22.99 19.11
N THR A 714 -9.63 21.84 18.78
CA THR A 714 -9.13 20.91 19.80
C THR A 714 -7.90 21.48 20.48
N ASP A 715 -7.52 20.91 21.63
CA ASP A 715 -6.18 21.08 22.15
C ASP A 715 -5.13 20.51 21.17
N TRP A 716 -3.89 20.98 21.29
CA TRP A 716 -2.77 20.42 20.56
C TRP A 716 -2.52 18.97 20.99
N CYS A 717 -2.19 18.11 20.03
CA CYS A 717 -1.67 16.79 20.37
C CYS A 717 -0.33 16.89 21.10
N GLU A 718 0.06 15.80 21.75
CA GLU A 718 1.44 15.65 22.25
C GLU A 718 2.43 15.86 21.10
N ALA A 719 3.56 16.50 21.39
CA ALA A 719 4.60 16.73 20.41
C ALA A 719 5.16 15.39 19.91
N SER A 720 5.47 15.32 18.61
CA SER A 720 6.11 14.14 18.03
C SER A 720 7.50 13.90 18.61
N ASP A 721 7.99 12.68 18.42
CA ASP A 721 9.42 12.39 18.50
C ASP A 721 10.20 13.31 17.55
N ALA A 722 11.45 13.54 17.90
CA ALA A 722 12.36 14.35 17.11
C ALA A 722 12.70 13.62 15.80
N ALA A 723 12.36 14.21 14.67
CA ALA A 723 12.56 13.62 13.34
C ALA A 723 13.35 14.57 12.45
N GLY A 724 14.50 14.10 11.96
CA GLY A 724 15.33 14.80 10.98
C GLY A 724 15.37 14.06 9.66
N VAL A 725 15.48 14.81 8.56
CA VAL A 725 15.80 14.21 7.26
C VAL A 725 17.30 14.26 7.07
N GLU A 726 17.93 13.10 7.09
CA GLU A 726 19.31 12.96 6.69
C GLU A 726 19.39 13.01 5.17
N VAL A 727 20.47 13.60 4.65
CA VAL A 727 20.76 13.46 3.22
C VAL A 727 21.09 12.00 3.02
N PRO A 728 20.35 11.27 2.18
CA PRO A 728 20.53 9.84 2.09
C PRO A 728 21.85 9.56 1.35
N SER A 729 22.89 9.28 2.12
CA SER A 729 24.03 8.50 1.68
C SER A 729 23.81 7.08 2.17
N ASP A 730 23.80 6.12 1.25
CA ASP A 730 23.68 4.71 1.63
C ASP A 730 24.79 3.89 1.00
N LEU A 731 25.06 2.75 1.62
CA LEU A 731 26.10 1.83 1.25
C LEU A 731 25.47 0.45 1.08
N PHE A 732 25.47 -0.02 -0.16
CA PHE A 732 25.10 -1.40 -0.45
C PHE A 732 26.37 -2.20 -0.66
N VAL A 733 26.43 -3.36 -0.02
CA VAL A 733 27.60 -4.21 -0.07
C VAL A 733 27.27 -5.49 -0.83
N GLY A 734 28.21 -5.91 -1.66
CA GLY A 734 28.13 -7.13 -2.46
C GLY A 734 29.03 -8.21 -1.93
N SER A 735 29.39 -9.14 -2.82
CA SER A 735 30.27 -10.26 -2.49
C SER A 735 31.68 -9.82 -2.11
N VAL A 736 32.28 -10.58 -1.20
CA VAL A 736 33.71 -10.49 -0.86
C VAL A 736 34.44 -11.63 -1.57
N THR A 737 35.60 -11.32 -2.15
CA THR A 737 36.54 -12.28 -2.71
C THR A 737 37.72 -12.41 -1.76
N GLN A 738 37.89 -13.59 -1.17
CA GLN A 738 39.01 -13.87 -0.28
C GLN A 738 40.32 -14.06 -1.07
N PRO A 739 41.49 -13.71 -0.49
CA PRO A 739 42.77 -13.97 -1.12
C PRO A 739 43.01 -15.49 -1.21
N THR A 740 43.78 -15.91 -2.21
CA THR A 740 44.01 -17.35 -2.38
C THR A 740 44.98 -17.81 -1.32
N MET A 741 44.50 -18.60 -0.35
CA MET A 741 45.36 -19.13 0.70
C MET A 741 46.26 -20.26 0.16
N ALA A 742 47.53 -20.27 0.57
CA ALA A 742 48.43 -21.39 0.43
C ALA A 742 48.73 -21.96 1.82
N SER A 743 48.62 -23.27 1.92
CA SER A 743 49.04 -23.95 3.13
C SER A 743 50.55 -24.12 3.16
N VAL A 744 51.20 -23.59 4.21
CA VAL A 744 52.64 -23.69 4.39
C VAL A 744 52.92 -24.54 5.63
N ASN A 745 53.68 -25.61 5.45
CA ASN A 745 54.16 -26.43 6.55
C ASN A 745 55.30 -25.71 7.28
N VAL A 746 54.98 -25.07 8.41
CA VAL A 746 55.96 -24.48 9.30
C VAL A 746 56.50 -25.55 10.25
N ALA A 747 57.81 -25.78 10.24
CA ALA A 747 58.47 -26.88 10.94
C ALA A 747 58.01 -27.03 12.41
N GLY A 748 57.19 -28.05 12.68
CA GLY A 748 56.77 -28.46 14.02
C GLY A 748 55.40 -27.94 14.51
N LYS A 749 54.61 -27.23 13.69
CA LYS A 749 53.23 -26.84 14.02
C LYS A 749 52.28 -27.15 12.87
N SER A 750 51.00 -27.31 13.21
CA SER A 750 49.87 -27.48 12.30
C SER A 750 49.94 -26.52 11.11
N GLU A 751 49.54 -27.02 9.95
CA GLU A 751 49.45 -26.31 8.67
C GLU A 751 48.88 -24.90 8.85
N VAL A 752 49.70 -23.88 8.56
CA VAL A 752 49.29 -22.46 8.64
C VAL A 752 48.94 -22.03 7.23
N GLU A 753 47.73 -21.52 7.05
CA GLU A 753 47.29 -20.91 5.80
C GLU A 753 47.79 -19.47 5.73
N ILE A 754 48.53 -19.15 4.68
CA ILE A 754 49.08 -17.82 4.42
C ILE A 754 48.62 -17.43 3.00
N PRO A 755 48.17 -16.20 2.74
CA PRO A 755 47.85 -15.78 1.38
C PRO A 755 49.04 -16.05 0.44
N ARG A 756 48.75 -16.56 -0.77
CA ARG A 756 49.77 -16.97 -1.76
C ARG A 756 50.71 -15.83 -2.12
N ARG A 757 50.23 -14.59 -2.05
CA ARG A 757 51.04 -13.40 -2.24
C ARG A 757 50.75 -12.40 -1.12
N ALA A 758 51.77 -11.67 -0.70
CA ALA A 758 51.66 -10.70 0.38
C ALA A 758 50.78 -9.48 0.02
N ASP A 759 50.49 -9.26 -1.27
CA ASP A 759 49.64 -8.20 -1.81
C ASP A 759 48.18 -8.66 -2.09
N GLU A 760 47.90 -9.96 -1.93
CA GLU A 760 46.56 -10.51 -2.00
C GLU A 760 45.85 -10.27 -0.66
N GLU A 761 45.05 -9.20 -0.61
CA GLU A 761 44.11 -8.92 0.47
C GLU A 761 42.69 -9.24 0.00
N ALA A 762 41.77 -9.40 0.95
CA ALA A 762 40.36 -9.58 0.62
C ALA A 762 39.82 -8.33 -0.10
N GLU A 763 39.06 -8.54 -1.16
CA GLU A 763 38.42 -7.46 -1.94
C GLU A 763 36.91 -7.60 -1.86
N GLY A 764 36.20 -6.49 -1.73
CA GLY A 764 34.74 -6.47 -1.72
C GLY A 764 34.15 -5.61 -2.81
N ASP A 765 33.00 -6.00 -3.35
CA ASP A 765 32.21 -5.14 -4.22
C ASP A 765 31.29 -4.25 -3.39
N LEU A 766 31.31 -2.94 -3.65
CA LEU A 766 30.54 -1.96 -2.90
C LEU A 766 29.87 -0.98 -3.86
N VAL A 767 28.64 -0.57 -3.53
CA VAL A 767 27.91 0.49 -4.23
C VAL A 767 27.72 1.66 -3.29
N ALA A 768 28.39 2.76 -3.60
CA ALA A 768 28.14 4.04 -2.96
C ALA A 768 26.88 4.66 -3.56
N LEU A 769 25.90 5.00 -2.73
CA LEU A 769 24.71 5.70 -3.16
C LEU A 769 24.78 7.14 -2.64
N LEU A 770 25.01 8.08 -3.56
CA LEU A 770 24.94 9.50 -3.25
C LEU A 770 23.69 10.10 -3.88
N TRP A 771 23.05 11.00 -3.16
CA TRP A 771 22.03 11.82 -3.79
C TRP A 771 22.67 12.79 -4.78
N GLY A 772 22.16 12.83 -6.02
CA GLY A 772 22.66 13.66 -7.11
C GLY A 772 22.38 15.15 -6.93
N GLY A 773 22.95 15.78 -5.91
CA GLY A 773 22.83 17.22 -5.71
C GLY A 773 23.56 17.65 -4.45
N ARG A 774 24.50 18.60 -4.57
CA ARG A 774 25.01 19.31 -3.39
C ARG A 774 23.88 20.15 -2.83
N TYR A 775 23.23 19.65 -1.78
CA TYR A 775 22.08 20.28 -1.15
C TYR A 775 22.34 21.76 -0.79
N GLY A 776 23.60 22.12 -0.49
CA GLY A 776 24.01 23.51 -0.20
C GLY A 776 23.96 24.50 -1.38
N GLN A 777 23.89 24.06 -2.65
CA GLN A 777 23.80 24.96 -3.83
C GLN A 777 22.40 25.01 -4.46
N LEU A 778 21.52 24.06 -4.13
CA LEU A 778 20.15 23.98 -4.61
C LEU A 778 19.28 25.20 -4.28
N ALA A 779 19.58 25.91 -3.18
CA ALA A 779 18.84 27.10 -2.78
C ALA A 779 19.23 28.37 -3.55
N THR A 780 20.38 28.39 -4.24
CA THR A 780 20.92 29.63 -4.84
C THR A 780 21.23 29.55 -6.32
N ASN A 781 21.37 28.35 -6.92
CA ASN A 781 21.58 28.23 -8.36
C ASN A 781 21.00 26.91 -8.91
N PRO A 782 19.84 26.91 -9.57
CA PRO A 782 19.22 25.71 -10.16
C PRO A 782 19.92 25.23 -11.45
N ARG A 783 21.25 25.35 -11.53
CA ARG A 783 22.03 24.90 -12.70
C ARG A 783 22.07 23.37 -12.81
N ALA A 784 22.40 22.91 -14.02
CA ALA A 784 22.29 21.58 -14.64
C ALA A 784 22.87 20.36 -13.90
N ASP A 785 23.26 20.50 -12.63
CA ASP A 785 24.11 19.55 -11.92
C ASP A 785 23.34 18.81 -10.81
N THR A 786 22.04 19.12 -10.65
CA THR A 786 21.17 18.43 -9.69
C THR A 786 20.35 17.37 -10.42
N TYR A 787 20.70 16.11 -10.23
CA TYR A 787 19.94 14.98 -10.72
C TYR A 787 18.88 14.58 -9.68
N PRO A 788 17.59 14.59 -10.03
CA PRO A 788 16.51 14.18 -9.13
C PRO A 788 16.44 12.66 -8.98
N ALA A 789 17.58 12.01 -8.78
CA ALA A 789 17.73 10.59 -8.56
C ALA A 789 18.94 10.30 -7.67
N MET A 790 18.88 9.15 -7.02
CA MET A 790 20.03 8.54 -6.36
C MET A 790 21.02 8.03 -7.40
N ILE A 791 22.30 8.40 -7.26
CA ILE A 791 23.39 8.06 -8.17
C ILE A 791 24.20 6.91 -7.59
N PRO A 792 24.14 5.69 -8.16
CA PRO A 792 24.95 4.57 -7.71
C PRO A 792 26.35 4.62 -8.33
N GLY A 793 27.37 4.41 -7.50
CA GLY A 793 28.76 4.27 -7.89
C GLY A 793 29.29 2.92 -7.45
N GLU A 794 29.50 2.01 -8.41
CA GLU A 794 30.17 0.72 -8.15
C GLU A 794 31.67 0.95 -7.95
N HIS A 795 32.23 0.38 -6.88
CA HIS A 795 33.65 0.45 -6.58
C HIS A 795 34.12 -0.84 -5.90
N LYS A 796 35.30 -1.33 -6.31
CA LYS A 796 35.99 -2.40 -5.61
C LYS A 796 36.76 -1.82 -4.46
N VAL A 797 36.55 -2.34 -3.26
CA VAL A 797 37.14 -1.82 -2.03
C VAL A 797 37.99 -2.87 -1.35
N ARG A 798 39.01 -2.40 -0.64
CA ARG A 798 39.84 -3.18 0.27
C ARG A 798 39.78 -2.53 1.65
N ARG A 799 40.38 -3.19 2.64
CA ARG A 799 40.58 -2.59 3.96
C ARG A 799 41.39 -1.29 3.83
N GLY A 800 40.91 -0.22 4.46
CA GLY A 800 41.51 1.12 4.41
C GLY A 800 41.13 1.95 3.18
N THR A 801 40.31 1.44 2.25
CA THR A 801 39.84 2.22 1.10
C THR A 801 38.96 3.38 1.55
N VAL A 802 39.32 4.59 1.11
CA VAL A 802 38.50 5.80 1.24
C VAL A 802 37.49 5.82 0.09
N LEU A 803 36.22 6.02 0.39
CA LEU A 803 35.11 6.00 -0.58
C LEU A 803 34.96 7.35 -1.30
N ASN A 804 36.09 7.89 -1.77
CA ASN A 804 36.16 9.09 -2.60
C ASN A 804 36.78 8.72 -3.95
N PHE A 805 35.93 8.49 -4.96
CA PHE A 805 36.35 7.96 -6.25
C PHE A 805 35.54 8.56 -7.40
N THR A 806 36.11 8.54 -8.60
CA THR A 806 35.44 8.97 -9.83
C THR A 806 35.11 7.74 -10.68
N THR A 807 33.85 7.59 -11.08
CA THR A 807 33.44 6.51 -11.98
C THR A 807 32.28 6.93 -12.87
N ASN A 808 32.02 6.18 -13.92
CA ASN A 808 30.80 6.34 -14.71
C ASN A 808 29.64 5.72 -13.93
N ALA A 809 28.63 6.53 -13.63
CA ALA A 809 27.45 6.09 -12.89
C ALA A 809 26.29 5.78 -13.85
N GLU A 810 25.53 4.74 -13.56
CA GLU A 810 24.29 4.39 -14.28
C GLU A 810 23.09 4.87 -13.45
N ILE A 811 22.37 5.88 -13.93
CA ILE A 811 21.26 6.51 -13.20
C ILE A 811 19.94 6.08 -13.84
N VAL A 812 18.99 5.63 -13.02
CA VAL A 812 17.63 5.38 -13.48
C VAL A 812 16.84 6.68 -13.48
N HIS A 813 16.27 7.03 -14.64
CA HIS A 813 15.31 8.12 -14.73
C HIS A 813 14.02 7.75 -13.97
N PRO A 814 13.61 8.50 -12.94
CA PRO A 814 12.55 8.06 -12.02
C PRO A 814 11.15 8.03 -12.65
N MET A 815 10.93 8.78 -13.75
CA MET A 815 9.67 8.75 -14.51
C MET A 815 9.65 7.77 -15.70
N THR A 816 10.68 7.75 -16.54
CA THR A 816 10.71 6.90 -17.76
C THR A 816 11.29 5.51 -17.48
N HIS A 817 11.95 5.33 -16.35
CA HIS A 817 12.72 4.14 -15.98
C HIS A 817 13.86 3.81 -16.95
N GLU A 818 14.22 4.72 -17.86
CA GLU A 818 15.40 4.57 -18.72
C GLU A 818 16.68 4.70 -17.89
N ILE A 819 17.65 3.83 -18.16
CA ILE A 819 18.98 3.87 -17.56
C ILE A 819 19.84 4.81 -18.39
N LYS A 820 20.31 5.88 -17.77
CA LYS A 820 21.18 6.91 -18.36
C LYS A 820 22.59 6.77 -17.80
N GLN A 821 23.58 7.16 -18.58
CA GLN A 821 24.97 7.16 -18.14
C GLN A 821 25.41 8.57 -17.76
N LEU A 822 26.01 8.69 -16.58
CA LEU A 822 26.68 9.89 -16.12
C LEU A 822 28.18 9.63 -16.11
N GLU A 823 28.90 10.30 -17.00
CA GLU A 823 30.34 10.10 -17.16
C GLU A 823 31.14 10.83 -16.08
N ASN A 824 32.19 10.17 -15.57
CA ASN A 824 33.17 10.75 -14.65
C ASN A 824 32.54 11.44 -13.42
N TYR A 825 31.52 10.83 -12.80
CA TYR A 825 30.91 11.39 -11.60
C TYR A 825 31.85 11.21 -10.39
N ASP A 826 32.10 12.31 -9.69
CA ASP A 826 32.99 12.39 -8.53
C ASP A 826 32.20 12.07 -7.24
N PHE A 827 32.35 10.85 -6.73
CA PHE A 827 31.74 10.42 -5.49
C PHE A 827 32.59 10.91 -4.31
N LYS A 828 31.98 11.72 -3.44
CA LYS A 828 32.59 12.20 -2.18
C LYS A 828 31.74 11.75 -1.01
N MET A 829 32.00 10.56 -0.50
CA MET A 829 31.30 10.00 0.66
C MET A 829 32.04 10.32 1.96
N ASP A 830 33.34 10.65 1.88
CA ASP A 830 34.24 10.87 3.01
C ASP A 830 34.22 9.73 4.04
N ALA A 831 33.88 8.52 3.58
CA ALA A 831 33.80 7.30 4.37
C ALA A 831 35.03 6.40 4.14
N VAL A 832 35.38 5.57 5.12
CA VAL A 832 36.53 4.65 5.06
C VAL A 832 36.11 3.23 5.42
N VAL A 833 36.47 2.26 4.58
CA VAL A 833 36.30 0.84 4.87
C VAL A 833 37.32 0.41 5.92
N VAL A 834 36.87 0.04 7.11
CA VAL A 834 37.72 -0.35 8.24
C VAL A 834 38.16 -1.80 8.14
N ASP A 835 37.23 -2.67 7.77
CA ASP A 835 37.46 -4.10 7.65
C ASP A 835 36.38 -4.76 6.77
N LEU A 836 36.67 -5.95 6.25
CA LEU A 836 35.74 -6.75 5.45
C LEU A 836 35.97 -8.25 5.65
N ARG A 837 34.89 -9.03 5.71
CA ARG A 837 34.89 -10.49 5.86
C ARG A 837 33.83 -11.15 4.99
N GLY A 838 33.86 -12.48 4.86
CA GLY A 838 32.97 -13.23 3.97
C GLY A 838 33.68 -13.68 2.70
N GLY A 839 32.99 -14.32 1.76
CA GLY A 839 33.61 -14.85 0.53
C GLY A 839 34.29 -16.21 0.67
N GLU A 840 34.39 -16.75 1.88
CA GLU A 840 34.92 -18.09 2.13
C GLU A 840 33.98 -19.15 1.56
N VAL A 841 34.52 -20.20 0.94
CA VAL A 841 33.70 -21.31 0.44
C VAL A 841 33.08 -22.06 1.62
N LEU A 842 31.75 -22.24 1.59
CA LEU A 842 31.06 -22.97 2.65
C LEU A 842 31.46 -24.46 2.67
N PRO A 843 31.57 -25.09 3.85
CA PRO A 843 31.91 -26.50 3.95
C PRO A 843 30.96 -27.37 3.11
N ASN A 844 31.51 -28.38 2.43
CA ASN A 844 30.81 -29.30 1.52
C ASN A 844 30.48 -28.77 0.11
N GLU A 845 30.79 -27.51 -0.21
CA GLU A 845 30.53 -26.93 -1.53
C GLU A 845 31.74 -26.96 -2.48
N GLU A 846 32.93 -27.31 -1.99
CA GLU A 846 34.20 -27.31 -2.74
C GLU A 846 34.17 -28.14 -4.05
N LYS A 847 33.24 -29.10 -4.16
CA LYS A 847 33.12 -29.99 -5.31
C LYS A 847 32.13 -29.51 -6.38
N LYS A 848 31.38 -28.43 -6.15
CA LYS A 848 30.44 -27.90 -7.14
C LYS A 848 31.15 -26.93 -8.08
N ASP A 849 30.65 -26.85 -9.33
CA ASP A 849 31.18 -25.92 -10.34
C ASP A 849 31.02 -24.44 -9.92
N LYS A 850 30.07 -24.16 -9.02
CA LYS A 850 29.86 -22.85 -8.39
C LYS A 850 29.67 -23.06 -6.88
N PRO A 851 30.77 -23.04 -6.09
CA PRO A 851 30.67 -23.19 -4.65
C PRO A 851 29.91 -22.01 -4.06
N LEU A 852 29.05 -22.27 -3.07
CA LEU A 852 28.43 -21.20 -2.29
C LEU A 852 29.49 -20.57 -1.38
N THR A 853 29.56 -19.24 -1.41
CA THR A 853 30.45 -18.47 -0.55
C THR A 853 29.68 -17.89 0.63
N ALA A 854 30.36 -17.71 1.76
CA ALA A 854 29.83 -16.98 2.90
C ALA A 854 29.50 -15.53 2.48
N PRO A 855 28.40 -14.94 2.98
CA PRO A 855 28.02 -13.58 2.63
C PRO A 855 29.07 -12.57 3.09
N GLY A 856 29.25 -11.51 2.30
CA GLY A 856 30.12 -10.39 2.63
C GLY A 856 29.60 -9.57 3.80
N GLU A 857 30.50 -9.12 4.66
CA GLU A 857 30.22 -8.12 5.70
C GLU A 857 31.31 -7.07 5.73
N PHE A 858 30.90 -5.81 5.80
CA PHE A 858 31.77 -4.64 5.71
C PHE A 858 31.58 -3.77 6.94
N ALA A 859 32.70 -3.35 7.53
CA ALA A 859 32.75 -2.33 8.56
C ALA A 859 33.23 -1.02 7.93
N VAL A 860 32.45 0.05 8.04
CA VAL A 860 32.71 1.35 7.44
C VAL A 860 32.60 2.44 8.50
N ILE A 861 33.49 3.42 8.48
CA ILE A 861 33.32 4.68 9.20
C ILE A 861 32.82 5.71 8.19
N ASP A 862 31.67 6.33 8.43
CA ASP A 862 31.12 7.36 7.55
C ASP A 862 31.78 8.75 7.76
N ALA A 863 31.32 9.75 7.01
CA ALA A 863 31.84 11.13 7.10
C ALA A 863 31.63 11.78 8.48
N ASP A 864 30.60 11.35 9.21
CA ASP A 864 30.25 11.86 10.53
C ASP A 864 31.00 11.10 11.65
N GLY A 865 31.78 10.08 11.29
CA GLY A 865 32.55 9.26 12.22
C GLY A 865 31.76 8.11 12.83
N ASN A 866 30.55 7.81 12.34
CA ASN A 866 29.76 6.68 12.80
C ASN A 866 30.33 5.37 12.26
N PHE A 867 30.37 4.35 13.11
CA PHE A 867 30.77 3.00 12.71
C PHE A 867 29.56 2.19 12.26
N ILE A 868 29.52 1.87 10.96
CA ILE A 868 28.42 1.18 10.29
C ILE A 868 28.90 -0.21 9.88
N VAL A 869 28.12 -1.24 10.22
CA VAL A 869 28.32 -2.61 9.72
C VAL A 869 27.20 -2.94 8.73
N ARG A 870 27.56 -3.39 7.53
CA ARG A 870 26.60 -3.82 6.49
C ARG A 870 26.88 -5.26 6.09
N ASN A 871 25.81 -6.04 5.96
CA ASN A 871 25.85 -7.43 5.49
C ASN A 871 25.23 -7.50 4.09
N GLU A 872 25.85 -8.28 3.21
CA GLU A 872 25.42 -8.53 1.82
C GLU A 872 23.95 -8.96 1.75
N LEU A 873 23.50 -9.85 2.65
CA LEU A 873 22.13 -10.39 2.65
C LEU A 873 21.08 -9.31 2.95
N ASP A 874 21.40 -8.38 3.86
CA ASP A 874 20.50 -7.29 4.21
C ASP A 874 20.41 -6.24 3.09
N THR A 875 21.48 -6.11 2.30
CA THR A 875 21.59 -5.12 1.22
C THR A 875 21.35 -5.68 -0.18
N ILE A 876 21.12 -6.99 -0.34
CA ILE A 876 21.14 -7.67 -1.64
C ILE A 876 20.11 -7.12 -2.62
N GLU A 877 18.89 -6.79 -2.17
CA GLU A 877 17.86 -6.21 -3.04
C GLU A 877 18.30 -4.83 -3.57
N GLY A 878 18.82 -3.99 -2.68
CA GLY A 878 19.30 -2.65 -3.03
C GLY A 878 20.53 -2.72 -3.93
N PHE A 879 21.46 -3.62 -3.63
CA PHE A 879 22.64 -3.89 -4.45
C PHE A 879 22.23 -4.31 -5.86
N ARG A 880 21.42 -5.37 -6.02
CA ARG A 880 20.99 -5.88 -7.34
C ARG A 880 20.19 -4.86 -8.14
N MET A 881 19.33 -4.07 -7.47
CA MET A 881 18.56 -3.00 -8.13
C MET A 881 19.47 -1.91 -8.70
N ARG A 882 20.59 -1.60 -8.03
CA ARG A 882 21.50 -0.51 -8.39
C ARG A 882 22.64 -0.93 -9.31
N THR A 883 23.04 -2.20 -9.25
CA THR A 883 24.04 -2.79 -10.16
C THR A 883 23.42 -3.45 -11.38
N PHE A 884 22.09 -3.48 -11.48
CA PHE A 884 21.37 -4.17 -12.56
C PHE A 884 21.83 -5.63 -12.73
N ALA A 885 22.18 -6.30 -11.62
CA ALA A 885 22.75 -7.65 -11.63
C ALA A 885 21.87 -8.65 -12.41
N ASP A 886 20.56 -8.53 -12.29
CA ASP A 886 19.62 -9.42 -12.99
C ASP A 886 19.67 -9.27 -14.51
N GLU A 887 19.92 -8.06 -15.02
CA GLU A 887 20.14 -7.85 -16.46
C GLU A 887 21.43 -8.52 -16.90
N THR A 888 22.48 -8.44 -16.07
CA THR A 888 23.75 -9.10 -16.37
C THR A 888 23.62 -10.63 -16.35
N GLU A 889 22.87 -11.19 -15.40
CA GLU A 889 22.57 -12.61 -15.33
C GLU A 889 21.74 -13.07 -16.53
N ALA A 890 20.69 -12.31 -16.90
CA ALA A 890 19.87 -12.61 -18.07
C ALA A 890 20.69 -12.53 -19.37
N ALA A 891 21.55 -11.52 -19.50
CA ALA A 891 22.45 -11.38 -20.64
C ALA A 891 23.51 -12.50 -20.69
N MET A 892 24.05 -12.93 -19.55
CA MET A 892 24.93 -14.11 -19.44
C MET A 892 24.20 -15.38 -19.87
N ALA A 893 22.98 -15.60 -19.38
CA ALA A 893 22.17 -16.76 -19.73
C ALA A 893 21.83 -16.77 -21.23
N ALA A 894 21.55 -15.61 -21.84
CA ALA A 894 21.32 -15.48 -23.28
C ALA A 894 22.60 -15.64 -24.12
N ALA A 895 23.76 -15.25 -23.58
CA ALA A 895 25.06 -15.38 -24.24
C ALA A 895 25.64 -16.80 -24.16
N GLN A 896 25.19 -17.63 -23.22
CA GLN A 896 25.58 -19.03 -23.20
C GLN A 896 25.09 -19.68 -24.49
N PRO A 897 26.00 -20.23 -25.33
CA PRO A 897 25.58 -20.92 -26.54
C PRO A 897 24.68 -22.05 -26.07
N SER A 898 23.39 -21.97 -26.44
CA SER A 898 22.46 -23.09 -26.32
C SER A 898 23.21 -24.27 -26.89
N MET A 899 23.69 -25.15 -26.01
CA MET A 899 24.34 -26.39 -26.38
C MET A 899 23.23 -27.17 -27.05
N GLY A 900 23.07 -26.92 -28.36
CA GLY A 900 22.11 -27.59 -29.21
C GLY A 900 22.37 -29.06 -28.97
N TYR A 901 21.43 -29.70 -28.25
CA TYR A 901 21.44 -31.14 -28.11
C TYR A 901 21.62 -31.67 -29.53
N PRO A 902 22.76 -32.32 -29.83
CA PRO A 902 23.06 -32.74 -31.18
C PRO A 902 21.92 -33.63 -31.63
N GLY A 903 21.29 -33.23 -32.74
CA GLY A 903 20.03 -33.76 -33.21
C GLY A 903 19.95 -35.27 -33.06
N GLY A 904 19.03 -35.72 -32.22
CA GLY A 904 18.48 -37.06 -32.33
C GLY A 904 17.92 -37.20 -33.74
N ALA A 905 18.46 -38.16 -34.47
CA ALA A 905 18.12 -38.43 -35.85
C ALA A 905 16.58 -38.52 -36.03
N PRO A 906 16.01 -37.87 -37.07
CA PRO A 906 14.60 -38.01 -37.40
C PRO A 906 14.39 -39.39 -38.05
N GLY A 907 13.97 -40.37 -37.25
CA GLY A 907 13.56 -41.66 -37.81
C GLY A 907 13.31 -42.72 -36.76
N MET A 908 12.05 -42.91 -36.38
CA MET A 908 11.38 -44.21 -36.25
C MET A 908 9.88 -43.98 -35.96
N ALA A 909 9.05 -44.59 -36.80
CA ALA A 909 7.60 -44.59 -36.73
C ALA A 909 7.08 -45.28 -35.45
N PRO A 910 5.86 -44.95 -34.96
CA PRO A 910 5.27 -45.67 -33.83
C PRO A 910 4.74 -47.02 -34.33
N GLY A 911 5.50 -48.08 -34.04
CA GLY A 911 5.04 -49.46 -34.15
C GLY A 911 4.24 -49.85 -32.92
N GLU A 912 2.93 -49.97 -33.11
CA GLU A 912 1.98 -50.68 -32.26
C GLU A 912 2.48 -52.11 -31.96
N GLY A 913 2.68 -52.46 -30.70
CA GLY A 913 3.17 -53.78 -30.32
C GLY A 913 2.95 -54.07 -28.84
N GLN A 914 1.81 -54.69 -28.54
CA GLN A 914 1.47 -55.31 -27.27
C GLN A 914 2.55 -56.31 -26.82
N ILE A 915 2.97 -56.22 -25.56
CA ILE A 915 3.55 -57.37 -24.85
C ILE A 915 2.87 -57.47 -23.47
N PRO A 916 2.23 -58.60 -23.14
CA PRO A 916 1.54 -58.81 -21.87
C PRO A 916 2.44 -59.49 -20.81
N GLY A 917 2.23 -59.10 -19.55
CA GLY A 917 2.23 -60.00 -18.40
C GLY A 917 3.56 -60.48 -17.83
N MET A 918 3.96 -59.91 -16.69
CA MET A 918 4.61 -60.68 -15.62
C MET A 918 4.47 -59.92 -14.28
N GLU A 919 3.37 -60.18 -13.58
CA GLU A 919 3.18 -59.90 -12.15
C GLU A 919 3.08 -61.24 -11.41
N GLY A 920 3.60 -61.26 -10.18
CA GLY A 920 3.67 -62.43 -9.29
C GLY A 920 5.12 -62.64 -8.89
N SER A 921 5.52 -62.63 -7.63
CA SER A 921 4.84 -62.82 -6.36
C SER A 921 5.92 -62.57 -5.30
N TYR A 922 5.62 -62.00 -4.13
CA TYR A 922 6.17 -62.43 -2.82
C TYR A 922 5.68 -61.42 -1.78
N ASP A 923 4.55 -61.75 -1.19
CA ASP A 923 4.18 -61.27 0.14
C ASP A 923 3.54 -62.45 0.89
N ALA A 924 4.16 -62.81 2.02
CA ALA A 924 3.65 -63.62 3.14
C ALA A 924 4.78 -64.44 3.78
N MET A 925 5.22 -64.05 4.98
CA MET A 925 5.14 -64.88 6.19
C MET A 925 5.71 -64.16 7.42
N MET A 926 4.78 -63.82 8.33
CA MET A 926 4.84 -64.01 9.79
C MET A 926 5.88 -63.24 10.65
N GLY A 927 5.35 -62.34 11.49
CA GLY A 927 5.06 -62.73 12.89
C GLY A 927 6.07 -62.38 14.00
N THR A 928 5.84 -61.25 14.66
CA THR A 928 5.85 -61.00 16.12
C THR A 928 6.80 -61.79 17.05
N GLY A 929 7.61 -61.06 17.85
CA GLY A 929 7.90 -61.42 19.24
C GLY A 929 9.23 -60.92 19.83
N GLY A 930 9.16 -60.10 20.89
CA GLY A 930 10.13 -60.14 22.01
C GLY A 930 11.10 -58.96 22.19
N LEU A 931 10.86 -58.16 23.24
CA LEU A 931 11.81 -57.28 23.94
C LEU A 931 13.09 -58.05 24.37
N PRO A 932 14.26 -57.40 24.52
CA PRO A 932 14.61 -56.85 25.85
C PRO A 932 15.55 -55.61 25.88
N GLY A 933 15.39 -54.81 26.94
CA GLY A 933 16.53 -54.36 27.77
C GLY A 933 17.24 -53.06 27.38
N ASP A 934 16.73 -51.93 27.90
CA ASP A 934 17.49 -50.68 28.01
C ASP A 934 18.64 -50.80 29.02
N GLY A 935 19.88 -50.70 28.51
CA GLY A 935 21.09 -50.49 29.32
C GLY A 935 21.41 -48.99 29.48
N PRO A 936 22.00 -48.56 30.60
CA PRO A 936 22.12 -47.15 30.94
C PRO A 936 23.24 -46.44 30.15
N THR A 937 22.87 -45.34 29.51
CA THR A 937 23.79 -44.40 28.86
C THR A 937 24.56 -43.59 29.90
N ARG A 938 25.90 -43.68 29.85
CA ARG A 938 26.81 -42.78 30.56
C ARG A 938 26.78 -41.39 29.91
N ARG A 939 26.44 -40.36 30.69
CA ARG A 939 26.61 -38.94 30.34
C ARG A 939 27.80 -38.30 31.09
N PRO A 940 28.38 -37.21 30.55
CA PRO A 940 29.76 -36.82 30.75
C PRO A 940 30.00 -35.89 31.96
N ARG A 941 31.28 -35.82 32.36
CA ARG A 941 31.82 -35.01 33.47
C ARG A 941 31.68 -33.50 33.21
N ARG A 942 31.17 -32.77 34.21
CA ARG A 942 31.26 -31.30 34.34
C ARG A 942 32.69 -30.86 34.72
N PRO A 943 33.19 -29.72 34.21
CA PRO A 943 34.40 -29.09 34.74
C PRO A 943 34.10 -28.29 36.02
N ARG A 944 35.13 -28.21 36.86
CA ARG A 944 35.14 -27.74 38.25
C ARG A 944 35.57 -26.27 38.26
N ASN A 945 34.72 -25.39 38.79
CA ASN A 945 35.05 -24.00 39.06
C ASN A 945 35.78 -23.90 40.41
N GLN A 946 36.95 -23.28 40.45
CA GLN A 946 37.62 -22.83 41.67
C GLN A 946 37.83 -21.32 41.57
N GLY A 947 37.16 -20.58 42.46
CA GLY A 947 37.55 -19.22 42.85
C GLY A 947 38.62 -19.27 43.94
N PRO A 948 39.14 -18.11 44.34
CA PRO A 948 38.50 -17.35 45.43
C PRO A 948 37.66 -16.16 44.99
#